data_AF-D2V850-F1
#
_entry.id   AF-D2V850-F1
#
_cell.length_a   1.000
_cell.length_b   1.000
_cell.length_c   1.000
_cell.angle_alpha   90.00
_cell.angle_beta   90.00
_cell.angle_gamma   90.00
#
_symmetry.space_group_name_H-M   'P 1'
#
loop_
_entity.id
_entity.type
_entity.pdbx_description
1 polymer ?
#
loop_
_entity_poly.entity_id
_entity_poly.type
_entity_poly.pdbx_seq_one_letter_code
_entity_poly.pdbx_strand_id
1 'polypeptide(L)'
;MLGQQQSDSERKFLSRLISSQKQSQQYVDEGLKAKARALIPVDQIHERAQEKYKMKKENDPNSNPLLERFIIQELLNWFKSDFFKWVNNPPCDHCQATNTNGMGGVAPNASEQQNLAGIVELYSCPNCRQTTRFPRYNYVGKLLETRRGRCGEWAQCFTLMASAMGYEARYVLDWTDHVWTEVYLDGWCHADSCEGTLDSPMMYEAGWQKKLSYIIAFSAEEVIDVTKRYTQNFYSDDFQQRRRAQGISEPWLESTLKNINEQLHVFMPPYRSTFLKNRQTKEKDQIEQKQKSSSDLTLEEQRGRISGSEEWKKSRGETGKTSCDDDSCPVPQYKLEQSVVDSLKLYTNKIEVNKKTNSLSCLGNCRVLNDNSIIITENKTSQCGSIVFNDQLDVRDMVIEFSFQLTKNGTGADGFALIMHSNDNAAQMGAPGSGMGYEGIPNSIAIEFDTYQTFDRTRDPDSNHISIQTRYDKPNSAHHDYSLKCTTSLPITLSDGKIHNCQLLIQGGKLSIILEKEYLILKDVSVDFERVFGKGKKFRIGLTASTGGLSEEHKIVNWSILTKTTSTSYVLFDQVNIAGVEKKLKELISREPSPTITDIQVQSLLNVSGWKITEISLVNSILRQWKFENLFPIIDLLRIAIVNNKTVSDTFSKLFIQNQKDHLLLNIFNKTSEATVENSYAYCLVSLRLINNLFKERLGRVYVNKFTDKILEQLTESKIFTLQPTSKPAYRQTYGALLHNLSLLFVNELPDEEMMVRLFSTSFEMLEKEISREDFDESACQYAIKSLTILLKVDSKEQPTDEEDSIMHGLALSMDIHSLVLKLKTRNLANVDLCSLLNSLEKQFGN
;
A
#
# COMPACT_ATOMS: atom_id res chain seq x y z
N MET A 1 -6.36 50.77 31.16
CA MET A 1 -6.00 52.11 30.67
C MET A 1 -7.04 52.54 29.62
N LEU A 2 -7.92 53.46 29.98
CA LEU A 2 -8.90 54.09 29.08
C LEU A 2 -8.34 55.48 28.76
N GLY A 3 -7.80 55.70 27.55
CA GLY A 3 -7.13 56.98 27.26
C GLY A 3 -6.83 57.31 25.80
N GLN A 4 -7.13 56.43 24.84
CA GLN A 4 -7.15 56.79 23.41
C GLN A 4 -8.56 56.53 22.89
N GLN A 5 -9.17 57.52 22.23
CA GLN A 5 -10.45 57.35 21.55
C GLN A 5 -10.28 56.28 20.47
N GLN A 6 -10.81 55.08 20.72
CA GLN A 6 -10.81 54.00 19.74
C GLN A 6 -11.65 54.40 18.52
N SER A 7 -11.08 54.20 17.34
CA SER A 7 -11.79 54.44 16.08
C SER A 7 -13.03 53.52 15.98
N ASP A 8 -14.01 53.89 15.15
CA ASP A 8 -15.16 53.01 14.90
C ASP A 8 -14.74 51.65 14.32
N SER A 9 -13.68 51.62 13.51
CA SER A 9 -13.09 50.40 12.96
C SER A 9 -12.49 49.52 14.04
N GLU A 10 -11.70 50.10 14.95
CA GLU A 10 -11.10 49.40 16.10
C GLU A 10 -12.19 48.82 17.02
N ARG A 11 -13.28 49.57 17.27
CA ARG A 11 -14.41 49.09 18.07
C ARG A 11 -15.12 47.89 17.43
N LYS A 12 -15.39 47.94 16.12
CA LYS A 12 -15.99 46.82 15.38
C LYS A 12 -15.07 45.60 15.35
N PHE A 13 -13.78 45.82 15.14
CA PHE A 13 -12.76 44.76 15.14
C PHE A 13 -12.68 44.08 16.50
N LEU A 14 -12.59 44.86 17.58
CA LEU A 14 -12.57 44.36 18.95
C LEU A 14 -13.84 43.57 19.29
N SER A 15 -15.03 44.05 18.89
CA SER A 15 -16.28 43.30 19.09
C SER A 15 -16.26 41.94 18.40
N ARG A 16 -15.66 41.85 17.21
CA ARG A 16 -15.52 40.58 16.47
C ARG A 16 -14.49 39.65 17.12
N LEU A 17 -13.39 40.19 17.65
CA LEU A 17 -12.42 39.42 18.44
C LEU A 17 -13.06 38.81 19.69
N ILE A 18 -13.77 39.62 20.49
CA ILE A 18 -14.39 39.17 21.74
C ILE A 18 -15.49 38.13 21.48
N SER A 19 -16.34 38.34 20.47
CA SER A 19 -17.39 37.37 20.12
C SER A 19 -16.81 36.03 19.66
N SER A 20 -15.76 36.05 18.84
CA SER A 20 -15.08 34.84 18.36
C SER A 20 -14.30 34.12 19.48
N GLN A 21 -13.70 34.87 20.41
CA GLN A 21 -13.06 34.30 21.60
C GLN A 21 -14.08 33.68 22.56
N LYS A 22 -15.27 34.29 22.71
CA LYS A 22 -16.33 33.69 23.52
C LYS A 22 -16.84 32.40 22.89
N GLN A 23 -16.92 32.38 21.56
CA GLN A 23 -17.31 31.20 20.78
C GLN A 23 -16.32 30.03 20.99
N SER A 24 -15.01 30.29 21.05
CA SER A 24 -13.99 29.24 21.23
C SER A 24 -14.04 28.52 22.57
N GLN A 25 -14.70 29.08 23.59
CA GLN A 25 -14.91 28.42 24.88
C GLN A 25 -15.79 27.17 24.79
N GLN A 26 -16.64 27.05 23.76
CA GLN A 26 -17.47 25.85 23.56
C GLN A 26 -16.63 24.60 23.26
N TYR A 27 -15.40 24.75 22.75
CA TYR A 27 -14.55 23.63 22.36
C TYR A 27 -13.91 22.93 23.55
N VAL A 28 -13.88 23.55 24.73
CA VAL A 28 -13.35 22.93 25.97
C VAL A 28 -14.45 22.36 26.88
N ASP A 29 -15.72 22.53 26.53
CA ASP A 29 -16.85 21.97 27.27
C ASP A 29 -16.87 20.43 27.13
N GLU A 30 -16.66 19.73 28.26
CA GLU A 30 -16.59 18.25 28.25
C GLU A 30 -17.92 17.58 27.92
N GLY A 31 -19.05 18.22 28.19
CA GLY A 31 -20.37 17.70 27.79
C GLY A 31 -20.53 17.71 26.27
N LEU A 32 -20.11 18.80 25.61
CA LEU A 32 -20.10 18.91 24.16
C LEU A 32 -19.09 17.97 23.51
N LYS A 33 -17.88 17.84 24.08
CA LYS A 33 -16.89 16.86 23.60
C LYS A 33 -17.39 15.42 23.75
N ALA A 34 -18.06 15.07 24.84
CA ALA A 34 -18.64 13.74 25.02
C ALA A 34 -19.71 13.44 23.96
N LYS A 35 -20.59 14.41 23.64
CA LYS A 35 -21.56 14.28 22.55
C LYS A 35 -20.87 14.11 21.20
N ALA A 36 -19.81 14.86 20.93
CA ALA A 36 -19.04 14.72 19.69
C ALA A 36 -18.35 13.34 19.60
N ARG A 37 -17.67 12.88 20.66
CA ARG A 37 -17.02 11.55 20.71
C ARG A 37 -18.00 10.41 20.44
N ALA A 38 -19.23 10.50 20.94
CA ALA A 38 -20.27 9.49 20.70
C ALA A 38 -20.70 9.39 19.22
N LEU A 39 -20.42 10.40 18.41
CA LEU A 39 -20.78 10.44 16.98
C LEU A 39 -19.61 10.11 16.05
N ILE A 40 -18.37 10.30 16.51
CA ILE A 40 -17.17 10.06 15.70
C ILE A 40 -16.89 8.56 15.65
N PRO A 41 -16.74 7.93 14.47
CA PRO A 41 -16.35 6.54 14.34
C PRO A 41 -14.84 6.41 14.54
N VAL A 42 -14.38 6.61 15.79
CA VAL A 42 -12.96 6.69 16.17
C VAL A 42 -12.20 5.46 15.66
N ASP A 43 -12.70 4.25 15.89
CA ASP A 43 -12.02 3.02 15.49
C ASP A 43 -11.79 2.95 13.96
N GLN A 44 -12.79 3.32 13.15
CA GLN A 44 -12.68 3.30 11.69
C GLN A 44 -11.70 4.37 11.18
N ILE A 45 -11.71 5.55 11.79
CA ILE A 45 -10.76 6.63 11.46
C ILE A 45 -9.33 6.20 11.80
N HIS A 46 -9.12 5.61 12.98
CA HIS A 46 -7.81 5.11 13.40
C HIS A 46 -7.31 3.96 12.51
N GLU A 47 -8.17 3.01 12.17
CA GLU A 47 -7.81 1.88 11.29
C GLU A 47 -7.36 2.38 9.91
N ARG A 48 -8.16 3.22 9.25
CA ARG A 48 -7.81 3.82 7.95
C ARG A 48 -6.56 4.69 8.03
N ALA A 49 -6.40 5.46 9.11
CA ALA A 49 -5.21 6.29 9.30
C ALA A 49 -3.95 5.44 9.51
N GLN A 50 -4.03 4.34 10.26
CA GLN A 50 -2.93 3.40 10.45
C GLN A 50 -2.57 2.67 9.15
N GLU A 51 -3.56 2.30 8.34
CA GLU A 51 -3.32 1.75 7.00
C GLU A 51 -2.59 2.75 6.12
N LYS A 52 -3.05 4.01 6.04
CA LYS A 52 -2.39 5.06 5.26
C LYS A 52 -0.99 5.41 5.79
N TYR A 53 -0.80 5.39 7.11
CA TYR A 53 0.49 5.56 7.74
C TYR A 53 1.46 4.44 7.35
N LYS A 54 1.02 3.17 7.47
CA LYS A 54 1.80 2.01 7.04
C LYS A 54 2.12 2.09 5.55
N MET A 55 1.13 2.40 4.71
CA MET A 55 1.33 2.60 3.28
C MET A 55 2.33 3.73 2.97
N LYS A 56 2.31 4.86 3.70
CA LYS A 56 3.26 5.95 3.48
C LYS A 56 4.68 5.55 3.91
N LYS A 57 4.82 4.89 5.06
CA LYS A 57 6.09 4.30 5.52
C LYS A 57 6.60 3.18 4.60
N GLU A 58 5.71 2.44 3.95
CA GLU A 58 6.08 1.41 2.98
C GLU A 58 6.48 2.01 1.63
N ASN A 59 5.79 3.07 1.19
CA ASN A 59 6.06 3.76 -0.08
C ASN A 59 7.29 4.66 -0.01
N ASP A 60 7.57 5.24 1.16
CA ASP A 60 8.74 6.07 1.43
C ASP A 60 9.28 5.72 2.84
N PRO A 61 10.13 4.68 2.94
CA PRO A 61 10.67 4.20 4.22
C PRO A 61 11.49 5.24 4.98
N ASN A 62 12.06 6.22 4.25
CA ASN A 62 12.82 7.33 4.80
C ASN A 62 11.90 8.48 5.25
N SER A 63 10.64 8.52 4.81
CA SER A 63 9.66 9.42 5.40
C SER A 63 9.40 9.05 6.85
N ASN A 64 9.43 10.05 7.73
CA ASN A 64 8.96 9.94 9.10
C ASN A 64 7.61 10.65 9.25
N PRO A 65 6.54 10.16 8.59
CA PRO A 65 5.27 10.85 8.62
C PRO A 65 4.68 10.71 10.03
N LEU A 66 3.91 11.69 10.47
CA LEU A 66 3.25 11.67 11.78
C LEU A 66 1.89 10.95 11.65
N LEU A 67 1.61 9.91 12.46
CA LEU A 67 0.35 9.15 12.39
C LEU A 67 -0.86 10.06 12.58
N GLU A 68 -0.74 11.02 13.48
CA GLU A 68 -1.75 12.00 13.82
C GLU A 68 -2.15 12.87 12.62
N ARG A 69 -1.25 13.13 11.67
CA ARG A 69 -1.60 13.81 10.40
C ARG A 69 -2.58 12.97 9.58
N PHE A 70 -2.42 11.65 9.53
CA PHE A 70 -3.38 10.77 8.85
C PHE A 70 -4.70 10.67 9.62
N ILE A 71 -4.67 10.65 10.95
CA ILE A 71 -5.89 10.63 11.77
C ILE A 71 -6.73 11.89 11.49
N ILE A 72 -6.13 13.07 11.50
CA ILE A 72 -6.84 14.33 11.21
C ILE A 72 -7.30 14.37 9.74
N GLN A 73 -6.49 13.88 8.80
CA GLN A 73 -6.92 13.80 7.39
C GLN A 73 -8.13 12.87 7.20
N GLU A 74 -8.16 11.73 7.89
CA GLU A 74 -9.32 10.83 7.85
C GLU A 74 -10.54 11.41 8.57
N LEU A 75 -10.33 12.16 9.65
CA LEU A 75 -11.41 12.91 10.29
C LEU A 75 -11.99 13.98 9.34
N LEU A 76 -11.15 14.73 8.61
CA LEU A 76 -11.59 15.69 7.59
C LEU A 76 -12.39 15.01 6.48
N ASN A 77 -11.88 13.87 5.99
CA ASN A 77 -12.54 13.09 4.95
C ASN A 77 -13.93 12.64 5.41
N TRP A 78 -14.02 11.92 6.54
CA TRP A 78 -15.29 11.47 7.12
C TRP A 78 -16.24 12.62 7.42
N PHE A 79 -15.74 13.72 7.97
CA PHE A 79 -16.56 14.89 8.29
C PHE A 79 -17.25 15.42 7.03
N LYS A 80 -16.52 15.47 5.91
CA LYS A 80 -17.00 15.98 4.63
C LYS A 80 -17.87 15.00 3.84
N SER A 81 -17.49 13.72 3.77
CA SER A 81 -18.23 12.71 2.99
C SER A 81 -19.49 12.25 3.71
N ASP A 82 -19.38 11.97 5.01
CA ASP A 82 -20.37 11.19 5.73
C ASP A 82 -21.14 12.02 6.75
N PHE A 83 -20.44 12.84 7.54
CA PHE A 83 -21.06 13.49 8.72
C PHE A 83 -21.83 14.77 8.39
N PHE A 84 -21.22 15.73 7.69
CA PHE A 84 -21.72 17.08 7.54
C PHE A 84 -22.04 17.43 6.08
N LYS A 85 -23.12 18.18 5.84
CA LYS A 85 -23.63 18.48 4.49
C LYS A 85 -23.61 19.96 4.16
N TRP A 86 -23.18 20.28 2.95
CA TRP A 86 -23.12 21.66 2.47
C TRP A 86 -24.52 22.12 2.04
N VAL A 87 -24.90 23.34 2.44
CA VAL A 87 -26.20 23.93 2.11
C VAL A 87 -26.01 25.26 1.39
N ASN A 88 -26.25 25.27 0.08
CA ASN A 88 -26.46 26.51 -0.67
C ASN A 88 -27.87 27.03 -0.38
N ASN A 89 -28.88 26.26 -0.80
CA ASN A 89 -30.29 26.47 -0.49
C ASN A 89 -30.83 25.22 0.23
N PRO A 90 -31.53 25.36 1.36
CA PRO A 90 -32.11 24.22 2.07
C PRO A 90 -33.24 23.57 1.24
N PRO A 91 -33.39 22.24 1.27
CA PRO A 91 -34.58 21.61 0.72
C PRO A 91 -35.83 22.08 1.47
N CYS A 92 -36.98 22.07 0.79
CA CYS A 92 -38.22 22.50 1.39
C CYS A 92 -38.63 21.61 2.57
N ASP A 93 -38.87 22.19 3.75
CA ASP A 93 -39.28 21.44 4.94
C ASP A 93 -40.58 20.63 4.73
N HIS A 94 -41.46 21.06 3.82
CA HIS A 94 -42.76 20.43 3.57
C HIS A 94 -42.75 19.36 2.47
N CYS A 95 -42.11 19.63 1.33
CA CYS A 95 -42.15 18.73 0.17
C CYS A 95 -40.78 18.22 -0.28
N GLN A 96 -39.70 18.58 0.43
CA GLN A 96 -38.32 18.16 0.19
C GLN A 96 -37.73 18.54 -1.17
N ALA A 97 -38.42 19.39 -1.95
CA ALA A 97 -37.90 19.92 -3.20
C ALA A 97 -36.62 20.74 -2.95
N THR A 98 -35.59 20.53 -3.78
CA THR A 98 -34.25 21.13 -3.63
C THR A 98 -34.09 22.46 -4.36
N ASN A 99 -35.08 22.88 -5.15
CA ASN A 99 -35.08 24.10 -5.96
C ASN A 99 -35.67 25.32 -5.22
N THR A 100 -35.39 25.46 -3.92
CA THR A 100 -35.90 26.59 -3.13
C THR A 100 -35.16 27.89 -3.47
N ASN A 101 -35.85 29.03 -3.33
CA ASN A 101 -35.33 30.35 -3.68
C ASN A 101 -35.24 31.25 -2.44
N GLY A 102 -34.11 31.94 -2.26
CA GLY A 102 -33.89 32.84 -1.13
C GLY A 102 -34.82 34.04 -1.12
N MET A 103 -35.37 34.37 0.06
CA MET A 103 -36.28 35.51 0.31
C MET A 103 -35.69 36.58 1.22
N GLY A 104 -34.43 36.43 1.65
CA GLY A 104 -33.76 37.32 2.60
C GLY A 104 -33.70 36.75 4.03
N GLY A 105 -33.19 37.56 4.95
CA GLY A 105 -32.96 37.17 6.34
C GLY A 105 -33.95 37.80 7.32
N VAL A 106 -34.32 37.06 8.37
CA VAL A 106 -35.13 37.52 9.50
C VAL A 106 -34.43 37.26 10.84
N ALA A 107 -34.92 37.91 11.89
CA ALA A 107 -34.47 37.66 13.24
C ALA A 107 -34.80 36.22 13.70
N PRO A 108 -33.95 35.58 14.52
CA PRO A 108 -34.23 34.28 15.09
C PRO A 108 -35.43 34.33 16.04
N ASN A 109 -36.20 33.24 16.09
CA ASN A 109 -37.18 33.04 17.15
C ASN A 109 -36.50 32.61 18.47
N ALA A 110 -37.27 32.50 19.56
CA ALA A 110 -36.73 32.20 20.88
C ALA A 110 -35.92 30.88 20.94
N SER A 111 -36.37 29.83 20.25
CA SER A 111 -35.64 28.54 20.22
C SER A 111 -34.38 28.61 19.36
N GLU A 112 -34.42 29.34 18.26
CA GLU A 112 -33.26 29.53 17.39
C GLU A 112 -32.20 30.40 18.08
N GLN A 113 -32.61 31.42 18.82
CA GLN A 113 -31.74 32.29 19.60
C GLN A 113 -31.06 31.55 20.77
N GLN A 114 -31.75 30.61 21.41
CA GLN A 114 -31.16 29.72 22.43
C GLN A 114 -29.99 28.90 21.88
N ASN A 115 -30.03 28.56 20.58
CA ASN A 115 -28.95 27.86 19.87
C ASN A 115 -27.97 28.83 19.19
N LEU A 116 -27.91 30.08 19.66
CA LEU A 116 -27.01 31.12 19.20
C LEU A 116 -27.12 31.41 17.69
N ALA A 117 -28.32 31.28 17.10
CA ALA A 117 -28.54 31.72 15.73
C ALA A 117 -28.41 33.25 15.64
N GLY A 118 -27.56 33.74 14.72
CA GLY A 118 -27.40 35.18 14.49
C GLY A 118 -28.42 35.74 13.51
N ILE A 119 -28.77 34.96 12.48
CA ILE A 119 -29.73 35.30 11.43
C ILE A 119 -30.43 34.03 10.95
N VAL A 120 -31.65 34.18 10.44
CA VAL A 120 -32.39 33.09 9.79
C VAL A 120 -32.67 33.45 8.35
N GLU A 121 -32.14 32.67 7.43
CA GLU A 121 -32.40 32.83 6.00
C GLU A 121 -33.73 32.16 5.64
N LEU A 122 -34.60 32.86 4.91
CA LEU A 122 -35.88 32.34 4.46
C LEU A 122 -35.82 31.89 3.01
N TYR A 123 -36.49 30.78 2.71
CA TYR A 123 -36.50 30.18 1.37
C TYR A 123 -37.93 29.83 0.93
N SER A 124 -38.35 30.31 -0.23
CA SER A 124 -39.64 29.96 -0.85
C SER A 124 -39.51 28.70 -1.68
N CYS A 125 -40.43 27.76 -1.51
CA CYS A 125 -40.52 26.60 -2.39
C CYS A 125 -41.43 26.90 -3.59
N PRO A 126 -40.94 26.79 -4.84
CA PRO A 126 -41.79 26.99 -6.02
C PRO A 126 -42.88 25.92 -6.16
N ASN A 127 -42.66 24.71 -5.62
CA ASN A 127 -43.58 23.57 -5.78
C ASN A 127 -44.78 23.66 -4.83
N CYS A 128 -44.57 23.98 -3.55
CA CYS A 128 -45.64 24.00 -2.54
C CYS A 128 -45.95 25.38 -1.96
N ARG A 129 -45.20 26.41 -2.37
CA ARG A 129 -45.31 27.82 -1.92
C ARG A 129 -45.09 28.04 -0.42
N GLN A 130 -44.65 27.02 0.31
CA GLN A 130 -44.30 27.14 1.72
C GLN A 130 -42.90 27.73 1.90
N THR A 131 -42.70 28.38 3.04
CA THR A 131 -41.42 28.97 3.43
C THR A 131 -40.64 28.04 4.34
N THR A 132 -39.38 27.80 3.99
CA THR A 132 -38.40 27.05 4.77
C THR A 132 -37.48 28.00 5.50
N ARG A 133 -37.17 27.69 6.76
CA ARG A 133 -36.28 28.50 7.61
C ARG A 133 -34.90 27.84 7.68
N PHE A 134 -33.85 28.63 7.53
CA PHE A 134 -32.48 28.18 7.69
C PHE A 134 -31.72 29.05 8.69
N PRO A 135 -31.80 28.72 10.00
CA PRO A 135 -31.08 29.42 11.04
C PRO A 135 -29.57 29.17 10.95
N ARG A 136 -28.78 30.24 10.98
CA ARG A 136 -27.31 30.20 11.00
C ARG A 136 -26.83 30.05 12.45
N TYR A 137 -26.82 28.81 12.93
CA TYR A 137 -26.50 28.45 14.32
C TYR A 137 -25.00 28.60 14.64
N ASN A 138 -24.70 29.12 15.83
CA ASN A 138 -23.33 29.15 16.38
C ASN A 138 -23.18 28.25 17.62
N TYR A 139 -24.25 27.68 18.17
CA TYR A 139 -24.10 26.69 19.24
C TYR A 139 -23.66 25.35 18.63
N VAL A 140 -22.44 24.90 18.94
CA VAL A 140 -21.85 23.71 18.31
C VAL A 140 -22.61 22.43 18.65
N GLY A 141 -23.24 22.37 19.82
CA GLY A 141 -24.13 21.28 20.19
C GLY A 141 -25.30 21.12 19.23
N LYS A 142 -25.84 22.24 18.71
CA LYS A 142 -26.90 22.20 17.69
C LYS A 142 -26.38 21.75 16.33
N LEU A 143 -25.14 22.10 16.00
CA LEU A 143 -24.51 21.69 14.74
C LEU A 143 -24.27 20.18 14.67
N LEU A 144 -23.98 19.51 15.80
CA LEU A 144 -23.91 18.05 15.88
C LEU A 144 -25.23 17.35 15.53
N GLU A 145 -26.35 18.03 15.77
CA GLU A 145 -27.71 17.55 15.43
C GLU A 145 -28.08 17.87 13.99
N THR A 146 -27.89 19.13 13.55
CA THR A 146 -28.33 19.57 12.22
C THR A 146 -27.47 19.04 11.10
N ARG A 147 -26.17 18.82 11.37
CA ARG A 147 -25.17 18.23 10.45
C ARG A 147 -25.14 18.89 9.07
N ARG A 148 -25.45 20.18 9.02
CA ARG A 148 -25.55 20.92 7.76
C ARG A 148 -25.25 22.39 7.94
N GLY A 149 -24.68 23.03 6.92
CA GLY A 149 -24.34 24.45 6.97
C GLY A 149 -23.43 24.91 5.84
N ARG A 150 -22.78 26.07 6.04
CA ARG A 150 -21.71 26.60 5.17
C ARG A 150 -20.41 26.67 5.98
N CYS A 151 -19.37 27.33 5.45
CA CYS A 151 -18.04 27.34 6.07
C CYS A 151 -18.04 27.67 7.57
N GLY A 152 -18.88 28.63 7.99
CA GLY A 152 -19.12 28.97 9.41
C GLY A 152 -19.47 27.76 10.28
N GLU A 153 -20.54 27.05 9.94
CA GLU A 153 -21.01 25.88 10.70
C GLU A 153 -20.05 24.69 10.58
N TRP A 154 -19.48 24.50 9.40
CA TRP A 154 -18.52 23.43 9.12
C TRP A 154 -17.28 23.56 10.01
N ALA A 155 -16.61 24.71 9.98
CA ALA A 155 -15.42 24.96 10.77
C ALA A 155 -15.69 24.84 12.27
N GLN A 156 -16.77 25.45 12.77
CA GLN A 156 -17.12 25.39 14.20
C GLN A 156 -17.38 23.95 14.68
N CYS A 157 -18.14 23.17 13.94
CA CYS A 157 -18.44 21.78 14.32
C CYS A 157 -17.17 20.91 14.23
N PHE A 158 -16.35 21.10 13.19
CA PHE A 158 -15.09 20.36 13.05
C PHE A 158 -14.08 20.71 14.15
N THR A 159 -13.93 21.98 14.54
CA THR A 159 -13.04 22.39 15.64
C THR A 159 -13.42 21.68 16.95
N LEU A 160 -14.72 21.55 17.26
CA LEU A 160 -15.18 20.77 18.42
C LEU A 160 -14.78 19.30 18.30
N MET A 161 -14.96 18.68 17.13
CA MET A 161 -14.66 17.26 16.93
C MET A 161 -13.16 16.96 17.02
N ALA A 162 -12.31 17.80 16.44
CA ALA A 162 -10.85 17.69 16.61
C ALA A 162 -10.45 17.80 18.09
N SER A 163 -11.04 18.74 18.84
CA SER A 163 -10.81 18.87 20.28
C SER A 163 -11.36 17.68 21.09
N ALA A 164 -12.49 17.10 20.66
CA ALA A 164 -13.10 15.93 21.29
C ALA A 164 -12.24 14.67 21.15
N MET A 165 -11.48 14.56 20.06
CA MET A 165 -10.46 13.52 19.83
C MET A 165 -9.14 13.75 20.60
N GLY A 166 -9.04 14.85 21.36
CA GLY A 166 -7.89 15.14 22.22
C GLY A 166 -6.84 16.06 21.60
N TYR A 167 -7.07 16.60 20.40
CA TYR A 167 -6.13 17.53 19.77
C TYR A 167 -6.36 18.97 20.23
N GLU A 168 -5.28 19.76 20.37
CA GLU A 168 -5.43 21.20 20.52
C GLU A 168 -5.85 21.80 19.18
N ALA A 169 -6.97 22.54 19.17
CA ALA A 169 -7.54 23.11 17.97
C ALA A 169 -7.86 24.60 18.15
N ARG A 170 -7.64 25.39 17.09
CA ARG A 170 -7.99 26.80 16.99
C ARG A 170 -9.04 26.98 15.89
N TYR A 171 -10.05 27.78 16.16
CA TYR A 171 -10.93 28.31 15.12
C TYR A 171 -10.25 29.51 14.47
N VAL A 172 -10.12 29.51 13.15
CA VAL A 172 -9.42 30.56 12.41
C VAL A 172 -10.39 31.36 11.57
N LEU A 173 -10.31 32.69 11.70
CA LEU A 173 -11.19 33.63 11.03
C LEU A 173 -10.38 34.53 10.10
N ASP A 174 -10.71 34.46 8.81
CA ASP A 174 -10.26 35.39 7.78
C ASP A 174 -11.29 36.53 7.63
N TRP A 175 -10.81 37.77 7.71
CA TRP A 175 -11.64 38.97 7.58
C TRP A 175 -12.30 39.11 6.21
N THR A 176 -11.84 38.36 5.20
CA THR A 176 -12.42 38.31 3.85
C THR A 176 -13.47 37.21 3.67
N ASP A 177 -14.19 36.90 4.77
CA ASP A 177 -15.39 36.05 4.81
C ASP A 177 -15.10 34.57 4.51
N HIS A 178 -14.13 34.00 5.24
CA HIS A 178 -13.91 32.55 5.29
C HIS A 178 -13.39 32.14 6.67
N VAL A 179 -13.58 30.87 7.02
CA VAL A 179 -13.19 30.32 8.33
C VAL A 179 -12.77 28.87 8.19
N TRP A 180 -11.83 28.44 9.02
CA TRP A 180 -11.30 27.08 9.05
C TRP A 180 -10.76 26.73 10.45
N THR A 181 -10.06 25.61 10.58
CA THR A 181 -9.46 25.15 11.84
C THR A 181 -7.93 25.05 11.71
N GLU A 182 -7.21 25.31 12.78
CA GLU A 182 -5.82 24.87 12.94
C GLU A 182 -5.76 23.78 14.00
N VAL A 183 -4.99 22.72 13.75
CA VAL A 183 -4.79 21.61 14.69
C VAL A 183 -3.31 21.49 15.03
N TYR A 184 -2.99 21.35 16.32
CA TYR A 184 -1.61 21.22 16.77
C TYR A 184 -1.13 19.77 16.68
N LEU A 185 -0.15 19.53 15.81
CA LEU A 185 0.48 18.23 15.55
C LEU A 185 2.00 18.34 15.79
N ASP A 186 2.82 18.30 14.74
CA ASP A 186 4.24 18.68 14.72
C ASP A 186 4.47 20.21 14.68
N GLY A 187 3.38 20.96 14.83
CA GLY A 187 3.24 22.40 14.74
C GLY A 187 1.76 22.73 14.54
N TRP A 188 1.41 24.00 14.41
CA TRP A 188 0.05 24.36 13.99
C TRP A 188 -0.12 24.06 12.50
N CYS A 189 -0.95 23.07 12.19
CA CYS A 189 -1.30 22.68 10.84
C CYS A 189 -2.65 23.27 10.46
N HIS A 190 -2.72 23.84 9.26
CA HIS A 190 -3.96 24.31 8.65
C HIS A 190 -4.90 23.12 8.38
N ALA A 191 -6.19 23.23 8.69
CA ALA A 191 -7.21 22.22 8.41
C ALA A 191 -8.53 22.87 7.96
N ASP A 192 -8.87 22.75 6.68
CA ASP A 192 -10.15 23.22 6.14
C ASP A 192 -11.11 22.04 5.91
N SER A 193 -12.08 21.90 6.80
CA SER A 193 -13.13 20.87 6.73
C SER A 193 -14.05 20.99 5.51
N CYS A 194 -14.24 22.19 4.96
CA CYS A 194 -15.07 22.39 3.77
C CYS A 194 -14.39 21.83 2.53
N GLU A 195 -13.06 21.92 2.49
CA GLU A 195 -12.25 21.48 1.36
C GLU A 195 -11.77 20.03 1.55
N GLY A 196 -11.64 19.58 2.80
CA GLY A 196 -11.13 18.25 3.15
C GLY A 196 -9.60 18.21 3.14
N THR A 197 -8.94 19.35 3.42
CA THR A 197 -7.52 19.56 3.18
C THR A 197 -6.78 19.85 4.48
N LEU A 198 -5.61 19.24 4.64
CA LEU A 198 -4.69 19.43 5.76
C LEU A 198 -3.36 20.01 5.26
N ASP A 199 -2.81 20.96 6.01
CA ASP A 199 -1.48 21.57 5.84
C ASP A 199 -1.22 22.29 4.50
N SER A 200 -2.28 22.83 3.86
CA SER A 200 -2.19 23.66 2.65
C SER A 200 -2.56 25.15 2.87
N PRO A 201 -1.80 25.91 3.68
CA PRO A 201 -2.18 27.27 4.05
C PRO A 201 -2.17 28.27 2.88
N MET A 202 -1.38 28.05 1.82
CA MET A 202 -1.36 28.98 0.68
C MET A 202 -2.57 28.86 -0.25
N MET A 203 -3.46 27.89 -0.04
CA MET A 203 -4.60 27.62 -0.93
C MET A 203 -5.51 28.85 -1.14
N TYR A 204 -5.63 29.71 -0.13
CA TYR A 204 -6.49 30.90 -0.21
C TYR A 204 -5.90 32.02 -1.05
N GLU A 205 -4.61 32.32 -0.88
CA GLU A 205 -3.94 33.39 -1.63
C GLU A 205 -3.51 32.93 -3.01
N ALA A 206 -2.90 31.74 -3.12
CA ALA A 206 -2.37 31.24 -4.38
C ALA A 206 -3.43 30.56 -5.24
N GLY A 207 -4.19 29.62 -4.65
CA GLY A 207 -5.22 28.87 -5.35
C GLY A 207 -6.47 29.71 -5.65
N TRP A 208 -7.08 30.28 -4.61
CA TRP A 208 -8.34 31.03 -4.73
C TRP A 208 -8.14 32.49 -5.09
N GLN A 209 -6.89 32.98 -5.10
CA GLN A 209 -6.55 34.38 -5.40
C GLN A 209 -7.22 35.40 -4.46
N LYS A 210 -7.55 34.99 -3.22
CA LYS A 210 -8.15 35.89 -2.24
C LYS A 210 -7.21 37.03 -1.90
N LYS A 211 -7.77 38.23 -1.81
CA LYS A 211 -7.07 39.44 -1.35
C LYS A 211 -7.12 39.54 0.18
N LEU A 212 -6.37 38.67 0.85
CA LEU A 212 -6.33 38.54 2.31
C LEU A 212 -5.89 39.83 3.01
N SER A 213 -6.27 39.98 4.29
CA SER A 213 -5.88 41.12 5.14
C SER A 213 -5.50 40.69 6.57
N TYR A 214 -6.49 40.31 7.39
CA TYR A 214 -6.29 39.80 8.75
C TYR A 214 -6.84 38.39 8.88
N ILE A 215 -6.03 37.50 9.47
CA ILE A 215 -6.41 36.14 9.80
C ILE A 215 -6.05 35.90 11.27
N ILE A 216 -7.07 35.73 12.10
CA ILE A 216 -6.93 35.61 13.56
C ILE A 216 -7.40 34.23 13.99
N ALA A 217 -6.57 33.55 14.79
CA ALA A 217 -6.86 32.25 15.36
C ALA A 217 -7.32 32.38 16.82
N PHE A 218 -8.33 31.58 17.20
CA PHE A 218 -8.97 31.59 18.51
C PHE A 218 -8.99 30.18 19.09
N SER A 219 -8.37 29.98 20.26
CA SER A 219 -8.60 28.81 21.11
C SER A 219 -9.26 29.24 22.42
N ALA A 220 -9.47 28.30 23.34
CA ALA A 220 -9.93 28.64 24.68
C ALA A 220 -8.87 29.39 25.51
N GLU A 221 -7.59 29.26 25.13
CA GLU A 221 -6.44 29.73 25.91
C GLU A 221 -5.70 30.92 25.25
N GLU A 222 -5.83 31.11 23.94
CA GLU A 222 -5.03 32.09 23.17
C GLU A 222 -5.82 32.68 22.00
N VAL A 223 -5.54 33.95 21.69
CA VAL A 223 -5.95 34.65 20.46
C VAL A 223 -4.71 35.22 19.78
N ILE A 224 -4.45 34.82 18.54
CA ILE A 224 -3.18 35.09 17.84
C ILE A 224 -3.44 35.55 16.41
N ASP A 225 -2.69 36.56 15.95
CA ASP A 225 -2.62 36.91 14.53
C ASP A 225 -1.72 35.91 13.80
N VAL A 226 -2.35 35.05 12.98
CA VAL A 226 -1.68 34.01 12.19
C VAL A 226 -1.56 34.40 10.71
N THR A 227 -1.82 35.66 10.35
CA THR A 227 -1.87 36.14 8.95
C THR A 227 -0.64 35.71 8.14
N LYS A 228 0.56 35.85 8.69
CA LYS A 228 1.83 35.50 8.03
C LYS A 228 1.94 34.02 7.65
N ARG A 229 1.14 33.13 8.21
CA ARG A 229 1.08 31.71 7.83
C ARG A 229 0.39 31.50 6.48
N TYR A 230 -0.48 32.42 6.06
CA TYR A 230 -1.42 32.24 4.93
C TYR A 230 -1.14 33.18 3.74
N THR A 231 -0.03 33.91 3.76
CA THR A 231 0.43 34.74 2.64
C THR A 231 1.94 34.65 2.53
N GLN A 232 2.52 34.62 1.33
CA GLN A 232 3.97 34.81 1.13
C GLN A 232 4.34 36.28 0.93
N ASN A 233 3.32 37.14 0.75
CA ASN A 233 3.48 38.53 0.35
C ASN A 233 3.25 39.48 1.53
N PHE A 234 3.40 39.00 2.77
CA PHE A 234 3.04 39.78 3.96
C PHE A 234 3.72 41.16 3.98
N TYR A 235 5.02 41.21 3.65
CA TYR A 235 5.81 42.44 3.67
C TYR A 235 5.66 43.30 2.40
N SER A 236 4.88 42.86 1.41
CA SER A 236 4.62 43.67 0.21
C SER A 236 3.77 44.90 0.55
N ASP A 237 4.01 45.98 -0.19
CA ASP A 237 3.26 47.23 -0.01
C ASP A 237 1.76 47.04 -0.23
N ASP A 238 1.38 46.22 -1.23
CA ASP A 238 0.00 45.88 -1.56
C ASP A 238 -0.71 45.15 -0.40
N PHE A 239 -0.07 44.13 0.21
CA PHE A 239 -0.64 43.42 1.35
C PHE A 239 -0.79 44.34 2.56
N GLN A 240 0.25 45.12 2.88
CA GLN A 240 0.23 46.07 3.98
C GLN A 240 -0.80 47.20 3.76
N GLN A 241 -1.04 47.61 2.51
CA GLN A 241 -2.09 48.57 2.19
C GLN A 241 -3.48 48.00 2.47
N ARG A 242 -3.75 46.73 2.14
CA ARG A 242 -5.03 46.08 2.48
C ARG A 242 -5.28 45.99 3.98
N ARG A 243 -4.23 45.73 4.77
CA ARG A 243 -4.32 45.76 6.24
C ARG A 243 -4.65 47.16 6.75
N ARG A 244 -3.89 48.17 6.33
CA ARG A 244 -4.16 49.59 6.68
C ARG A 244 -5.57 50.05 6.27
N ALA A 245 -6.08 49.55 5.14
CA ALA A 245 -7.42 49.88 4.66
C ALA A 245 -8.56 49.39 5.59
N GLN A 246 -8.29 48.45 6.50
CA GLN A 246 -9.25 48.06 7.55
C GLN A 246 -9.36 49.10 8.67
N GLY A 247 -8.49 50.12 8.68
CA GLY A 247 -8.47 51.16 9.72
C GLY A 247 -7.94 50.66 11.07
N ILE A 248 -7.09 49.62 11.06
CA ILE A 248 -6.52 49.00 12.24
C ILE A 248 -5.02 49.30 12.30
N SER A 249 -4.57 49.85 13.43
CA SER A 249 -3.16 50.09 13.70
C SER A 249 -2.48 48.81 14.20
N GLU A 250 -1.33 48.42 13.63
CA GLU A 250 -0.60 47.22 14.05
C GLU A 250 -0.19 47.25 15.54
N PRO A 251 0.36 48.37 16.08
CA PRO A 251 0.58 48.51 17.53
C PRO A 251 -0.70 48.36 18.38
N TRP A 252 -1.84 48.84 17.87
CA TRP A 252 -3.11 48.69 18.57
C TRP A 252 -3.55 47.23 18.60
N LEU A 253 -3.41 46.51 17.47
CA LEU A 253 -3.76 45.09 17.38
C LEU A 253 -2.87 44.26 18.31
N GLU A 254 -1.55 44.48 18.30
CA GLU A 254 -0.61 43.79 19.18
C GLU A 254 -0.95 44.01 20.66
N SER A 255 -1.19 45.25 21.06
CA SER A 255 -1.62 45.60 22.42
C SER A 255 -2.96 44.95 22.79
N THR A 256 -3.92 44.96 21.86
CA THR A 256 -5.25 44.38 22.08
C THR A 256 -5.21 42.86 22.25
N LEU A 257 -4.49 42.15 21.37
CA LEU A 257 -4.31 40.70 21.48
C LEU A 257 -3.55 40.32 22.75
N LYS A 258 -2.53 41.09 23.11
CA LYS A 258 -1.81 40.91 24.37
C LYS A 258 -2.74 41.04 25.57
N ASN A 259 -3.57 42.09 25.62
CA ASN A 259 -4.53 42.29 26.72
C ASN A 259 -5.56 41.15 26.81
N ILE A 260 -6.06 40.66 25.67
CA ILE A 260 -7.00 39.51 25.64
C ILE A 260 -6.32 38.25 26.18
N ASN A 261 -5.09 37.96 25.74
CA ASN A 261 -4.33 36.80 26.21
C ASN A 261 -3.97 36.91 27.70
N GLU A 262 -3.58 38.10 28.17
CA GLU A 262 -3.33 38.34 29.59
C GLU A 262 -4.58 38.06 30.43
N GLN A 263 -5.77 38.48 29.97
CA GLN A 263 -7.04 38.17 30.63
C GLN A 263 -7.35 36.67 30.66
N LEU A 264 -7.09 35.94 29.56
CA LEU A 264 -7.25 34.49 29.50
C LEU A 264 -6.30 33.76 30.46
N HIS A 265 -5.11 34.32 30.70
CA HIS A 265 -4.07 33.69 31.51
C HIS A 265 -4.17 34.04 33.00
N VAL A 266 -5.03 34.97 33.42
CA VAL A 266 -5.15 35.42 34.83
C VAL A 266 -5.34 34.25 35.81
N PHE A 267 -6.16 33.27 35.44
CA PHE A 267 -6.48 32.11 36.29
C PHE A 267 -5.74 30.83 35.87
N MET A 268 -4.80 30.95 34.93
CA MET A 268 -4.04 29.83 34.41
C MET A 268 -2.83 29.53 35.31
N PRO A 269 -2.50 28.25 35.55
CA PRO A 269 -1.29 27.90 36.29
C PRO A 269 -0.02 28.49 35.64
N PRO A 270 0.97 28.99 36.42
CA PRO A 270 2.18 29.62 35.89
C PRO A 270 2.97 28.76 34.90
N TYR A 271 2.97 27.43 35.08
CA TYR A 271 3.63 26.50 34.17
C TYR A 271 2.95 26.48 32.78
N ARG A 272 1.61 26.51 32.71
CA ARG A 272 0.87 26.51 31.45
C ARG A 272 1.02 27.86 30.73
N SER A 273 0.97 28.98 31.45
CA SER A 273 1.22 30.30 30.86
C SER A 273 2.64 30.42 30.29
N THR A 274 3.66 29.93 31.00
CA THR A 274 5.04 29.90 30.51
C THR A 274 5.19 28.99 29.29
N PHE A 275 4.57 27.81 29.32
CA PHE A 275 4.55 26.87 28.18
C PHE A 275 3.95 27.52 26.92
N LEU A 276 2.79 28.18 27.05
CA LEU A 276 2.12 28.86 25.94
C LEU A 276 2.97 29.99 25.36
N LYS A 277 3.56 30.85 26.20
CA LYS A 277 4.48 31.91 25.74
C LYS A 277 5.65 31.35 24.93
N ASN A 278 6.31 30.30 25.43
CA ASN A 278 7.41 29.65 24.71
C ASN A 278 6.96 29.06 23.37
N ARG A 279 5.75 28.48 23.31
CA ARG A 279 5.16 27.98 22.06
C ARG A 279 4.88 29.11 21.07
N GLN A 280 4.34 30.23 21.52
CA GLN A 280 4.09 31.41 20.68
C GLN A 280 5.38 31.96 20.08
N THR A 281 6.46 32.03 20.86
CA THR A 281 7.77 32.46 20.35
C THR A 281 8.27 31.52 19.27
N LYS A 282 8.22 30.20 19.49
CA LYS A 282 8.60 29.19 18.48
C LYS A 282 7.76 29.30 17.21
N GLU A 283 6.44 29.47 17.35
CA GLU A 283 5.52 29.65 16.22
C GLU A 283 5.87 30.90 15.41
N LYS A 284 6.12 32.02 16.09
CA LYS A 284 6.52 33.28 15.45
C LYS A 284 7.83 33.10 14.67
N ASP A 285 8.84 32.49 15.28
CA ASP A 285 10.15 32.28 14.63
C ASP A 285 10.04 31.37 13.40
N GLN A 286 9.26 30.29 13.48
CA GLN A 286 9.00 29.40 12.34
C GLN A 286 8.31 30.12 11.17
N ILE A 287 7.30 30.95 11.46
CA ILE A 287 6.58 31.71 10.44
C ILE A 287 7.51 32.76 9.80
N GLU A 288 8.33 33.46 10.58
CA GLU A 288 9.29 34.44 10.07
C GLU A 288 10.38 33.80 9.20
N GLN A 289 10.84 32.59 9.53
CA GLN A 289 11.78 31.85 8.69
C GLN A 289 11.14 31.46 7.35
N LYS A 290 9.89 30.95 7.37
CA LYS A 290 9.16 30.61 6.15
C LYS A 290 8.89 31.81 5.24
N GLN A 291 8.67 33.00 5.81
CA GLN A 291 8.56 34.24 5.02
C GLN A 291 9.86 34.61 4.28
N LYS A 292 11.02 34.16 4.76
CA LYS A 292 12.33 34.44 4.14
C LYS A 292 12.74 33.40 3.10
N SER A 293 12.19 32.19 3.15
CA SER A 293 12.46 31.12 2.20
C SER A 293 11.40 31.06 1.11
N SER A 294 11.77 31.29 -0.16
CA SER A 294 10.87 31.03 -1.28
C SER A 294 10.73 29.51 -1.47
N SER A 295 9.56 28.97 -1.12
CA SER A 295 9.22 27.57 -1.34
C SER A 295 8.26 27.45 -2.52
N ASP A 296 8.49 26.45 -3.37
CA ASP A 296 7.58 26.11 -4.46
C ASP A 296 6.25 25.63 -3.86
N LEU A 297 5.15 26.24 -4.33
CA LEU A 297 3.80 25.91 -3.88
C LEU A 297 3.41 24.51 -4.32
N THR A 298 2.78 23.76 -3.42
CA THR A 298 2.25 22.44 -3.76
C THR A 298 1.07 22.55 -4.75
N LEU A 299 0.79 21.48 -5.51
CA LEU A 299 -0.37 21.42 -6.40
C LEU A 299 -1.70 21.66 -5.65
N GLU A 300 -1.76 21.23 -4.39
CA GLU A 300 -2.93 21.37 -3.52
C GLU A 300 -3.14 22.84 -3.11
N GLU A 301 -2.07 23.59 -2.88
CA GLU A 301 -2.10 25.03 -2.61
C GLU A 301 -2.40 25.89 -3.85
N GLN A 302 -2.18 25.35 -5.05
CA GLN A 302 -2.52 26.02 -6.31
C GLN A 302 -3.96 25.75 -6.75
N ARG A 303 -4.68 24.89 -6.03
CA ARG A 303 -6.03 24.45 -6.40
C ARG A 303 -7.08 25.52 -6.13
N GLY A 304 -7.99 25.71 -7.07
CA GLY A 304 -9.20 26.53 -6.90
C GLY A 304 -10.20 25.95 -5.91
N ARG A 305 -11.15 26.77 -5.47
CA ARG A 305 -12.16 26.43 -4.46
C ARG A 305 -13.07 25.29 -4.90
N ILE A 306 -13.33 24.33 -4.01
CA ILE A 306 -14.25 23.21 -4.27
C ILE A 306 -15.64 23.55 -3.72
N SER A 307 -15.74 24.12 -2.52
CA SER A 307 -17.02 24.44 -1.86
C SER A 307 -17.77 25.65 -2.45
N GLY A 308 -19.10 25.67 -2.31
CA GLY A 308 -19.97 26.74 -2.82
C GLY A 308 -20.49 26.51 -4.24
N SER A 309 -21.42 27.34 -4.70
CA SER A 309 -21.97 27.23 -6.06
C SER A 309 -20.97 27.70 -7.13
N GLU A 310 -21.13 27.23 -8.37
CA GLU A 310 -20.26 27.63 -9.48
C GLU A 310 -20.36 29.13 -9.77
N GLU A 311 -21.56 29.71 -9.67
CA GLU A 311 -21.77 31.16 -9.83
C GLU A 311 -21.03 31.95 -8.75
N TRP A 312 -21.08 31.48 -7.50
CA TRP A 312 -20.37 32.09 -6.38
C TRP A 312 -18.86 32.08 -6.59
N LYS A 313 -18.30 30.91 -6.96
CA LYS A 313 -16.86 30.75 -7.21
C LYS A 313 -16.37 31.63 -8.36
N LYS A 314 -17.12 31.67 -9.48
CA LYS A 314 -16.80 32.54 -10.62
C LYS A 314 -16.88 34.01 -10.27
N SER A 315 -17.92 34.43 -9.54
CA SER A 315 -18.11 35.84 -9.16
C SER A 315 -16.98 36.39 -8.28
N ARG A 316 -16.28 35.52 -7.56
CA ARG A 316 -15.18 35.88 -6.66
C ARG A 316 -13.79 35.58 -7.25
N GLY A 317 -13.70 35.01 -8.44
CA GLY A 317 -12.43 34.62 -9.08
C GLY A 317 -11.72 33.45 -8.39
N GLU A 318 -12.45 32.66 -7.60
CA GLU A 318 -11.88 31.59 -6.75
C GLU A 318 -11.73 30.24 -7.49
N THR A 319 -11.86 30.23 -8.83
CA THR A 319 -11.82 29.02 -9.66
C THR A 319 -10.40 28.49 -9.95
N GLY A 320 -9.36 29.24 -9.57
CA GLY A 320 -7.97 28.97 -9.95
C GLY A 320 -7.59 29.62 -11.28
N LYS A 321 -6.28 29.66 -11.61
CA LYS A 321 -5.80 30.21 -12.91
C LYS A 321 -6.28 29.33 -14.06
N THR A 322 -7.27 29.79 -14.79
CA THR A 322 -7.58 29.31 -16.15
C THR A 322 -6.69 30.05 -17.14
N SER A 323 -5.70 29.39 -17.73
CA SER A 323 -5.23 29.76 -19.06
C SER A 323 -6.22 29.14 -20.06
N CYS A 324 -7.10 29.98 -20.59
CA CYS A 324 -7.91 29.65 -21.77
C CYS A 324 -7.09 29.86 -23.05
N ASP A 325 -7.54 29.20 -24.12
CA ASP A 325 -7.04 29.25 -25.51
C ASP A 325 -5.90 28.28 -25.85
N ASP A 326 -6.19 26.97 -25.85
CA ASP A 326 -5.79 26.13 -26.98
C ASP A 326 -6.69 24.88 -27.08
N ASP A 327 -7.22 24.65 -28.28
CA ASP A 327 -7.80 23.38 -28.71
C ASP A 327 -6.64 22.40 -28.95
N SER A 328 -5.84 22.11 -27.92
CA SER A 328 -4.94 20.95 -27.87
C SER A 328 -4.19 20.86 -26.53
N CYS A 329 -4.21 19.63 -25.99
CA CYS A 329 -3.24 19.04 -25.07
C CYS A 329 -3.60 18.99 -23.55
N PRO A 330 -3.81 17.76 -23.00
CA PRO A 330 -4.22 17.47 -21.63
C PRO A 330 -3.02 17.32 -20.67
N VAL A 331 -3.19 17.65 -19.38
CA VAL A 331 -2.28 17.13 -18.34
C VAL A 331 -2.80 15.76 -17.90
N PRO A 332 -1.97 14.71 -17.88
CA PRO A 332 -2.45 13.36 -18.02
C PRO A 332 -2.89 12.78 -16.68
N GLN A 333 -4.21 12.77 -16.44
CA GLN A 333 -4.81 12.04 -15.31
C GLN A 333 -4.42 10.55 -15.30
N TYR A 334 -3.95 10.03 -16.43
CA TYR A 334 -3.69 8.62 -16.62
C TYR A 334 -2.25 8.31 -17.06
N LYS A 335 -1.24 9.19 -16.96
CA LYS A 335 0.09 8.83 -17.50
C LYS A 335 0.67 7.60 -16.80
N LEU A 336 1.06 6.59 -17.58
CA LEU A 336 1.75 5.43 -17.04
C LEU A 336 3.10 5.83 -16.44
N GLU A 337 3.25 5.55 -15.15
CA GLU A 337 4.47 5.85 -14.41
C GLU A 337 5.60 4.88 -14.80
N GLN A 338 6.83 5.40 -14.87
CA GLN A 338 8.01 4.60 -15.22
C GLN A 338 8.23 3.43 -14.24
N SER A 339 7.93 3.63 -12.95
CA SER A 339 7.97 2.57 -11.92
C SER A 339 7.06 1.38 -12.23
N VAL A 340 5.87 1.64 -12.80
CA VAL A 340 4.92 0.60 -13.24
C VAL A 340 5.44 -0.07 -14.50
N VAL A 341 5.97 0.70 -15.46
CA VAL A 341 6.64 0.16 -16.66
C VAL A 341 7.77 -0.79 -16.28
N ASP A 342 8.62 -0.39 -15.34
CA ASP A 342 9.75 -1.19 -14.88
C ASP A 342 9.29 -2.43 -14.12
N SER A 343 8.21 -2.32 -13.34
CA SER A 343 7.57 -3.47 -12.71
C SER A 343 7.03 -4.47 -13.74
N LEU A 344 6.36 -4.00 -14.79
CA LEU A 344 5.83 -4.84 -15.87
C LEU A 344 6.93 -5.64 -16.59
N LYS A 345 8.14 -5.07 -16.74
CA LYS A 345 9.29 -5.78 -17.35
C LYS A 345 9.74 -7.02 -16.58
N LEU A 346 9.41 -7.14 -15.30
CA LEU A 346 9.77 -8.30 -14.45
C LEU A 346 8.92 -9.55 -14.75
N TYR A 347 7.79 -9.39 -15.45
CA TYR A 347 6.83 -10.45 -15.74
C TYR A 347 7.04 -11.00 -17.15
N THR A 348 7.98 -11.93 -17.31
CA THR A 348 8.35 -12.45 -18.65
C THR A 348 7.76 -13.83 -18.96
N ASN A 349 7.31 -14.58 -17.95
CA ASN A 349 6.82 -15.93 -18.15
C ASN A 349 5.33 -15.92 -18.56
N LYS A 350 5.05 -16.09 -19.86
CA LYS A 350 3.75 -15.84 -20.48
C LYS A 350 2.96 -17.12 -20.77
N ILE A 351 1.70 -17.14 -20.37
CA ILE A 351 0.69 -18.14 -20.72
C ILE A 351 -0.32 -17.48 -21.68
N GLU A 352 -0.37 -17.92 -22.93
CA GLU A 352 -1.37 -17.46 -23.91
C GLU A 352 -2.68 -18.23 -23.71
N VAL A 353 -3.59 -17.64 -22.95
CA VAL A 353 -4.83 -18.27 -22.49
C VAL A 353 -5.75 -18.60 -23.66
N ASN A 354 -5.92 -17.67 -24.61
CA ASN A 354 -6.78 -17.87 -25.78
C ASN A 354 -6.33 -19.04 -26.68
N LYS A 355 -5.04 -19.43 -26.65
CA LYS A 355 -4.52 -20.60 -27.39
C LYS A 355 -4.69 -21.93 -26.65
N LYS A 356 -5.09 -21.91 -25.38
CA LYS A 356 -5.34 -23.10 -24.55
C LYS A 356 -6.80 -23.56 -24.71
N THR A 357 -7.23 -23.85 -25.94
CA THR A 357 -8.63 -24.16 -26.26
C THR A 357 -9.22 -25.31 -25.44
N ASN A 358 -8.42 -26.32 -25.09
CA ASN A 358 -8.85 -27.44 -24.22
C ASN A 358 -9.06 -27.04 -22.74
N SER A 359 -8.51 -25.90 -22.30
CA SER A 359 -8.66 -25.35 -20.95
C SER A 359 -9.66 -24.18 -20.90
N LEU A 360 -10.40 -23.91 -21.98
CA LEU A 360 -11.42 -22.87 -22.04
C LEU A 360 -12.83 -23.48 -22.03
N SER A 361 -13.75 -22.82 -21.33
CA SER A 361 -15.17 -23.18 -21.34
C SER A 361 -16.01 -21.95 -21.62
N CYS A 362 -16.71 -21.94 -22.76
CA CYS A 362 -17.72 -20.95 -23.11
C CYS A 362 -19.09 -21.38 -22.57
N LEU A 363 -19.86 -20.40 -22.09
CA LEU A 363 -21.23 -20.54 -21.62
C LEU A 363 -22.13 -19.48 -22.27
N GLY A 364 -23.42 -19.77 -22.34
CA GLY A 364 -24.42 -18.86 -22.91
C GLY A 364 -24.15 -18.59 -24.39
N ASN A 365 -24.12 -17.31 -24.75
CA ASN A 365 -23.89 -16.86 -26.14
C ASN A 365 -22.41 -16.81 -26.55
N CYS A 366 -21.49 -17.21 -25.66
CA CYS A 366 -20.04 -17.20 -25.92
C CYS A 366 -19.64 -18.20 -27.01
N ARG A 367 -18.72 -17.79 -27.90
CA ARG A 367 -18.05 -18.68 -28.86
C ARG A 367 -16.60 -18.30 -29.09
N VAL A 368 -15.75 -19.32 -29.23
CA VAL A 368 -14.35 -19.20 -29.66
C VAL A 368 -14.28 -19.35 -31.18
N LEU A 369 -13.59 -18.45 -31.86
CA LEU A 369 -13.42 -18.45 -33.31
C LEU A 369 -12.17 -19.23 -33.73
N ASN A 370 -12.05 -19.54 -35.03
CA ASN A 370 -10.92 -20.31 -35.58
C ASN A 370 -9.56 -19.60 -35.43
N ASP A 371 -9.55 -18.27 -35.30
CA ASP A 371 -8.36 -17.46 -35.05
C ASP A 371 -8.02 -17.34 -33.54
N ASN A 372 -8.71 -18.11 -32.69
CA ASN A 372 -8.66 -18.06 -31.23
C ASN A 372 -9.15 -16.75 -30.60
N SER A 373 -9.77 -15.84 -31.35
CA SER A 373 -10.51 -14.73 -30.75
C SER A 373 -11.85 -15.23 -30.20
N ILE A 374 -12.40 -14.52 -29.22
CA ILE A 374 -13.59 -14.93 -28.48
C ILE A 374 -14.66 -13.87 -28.64
N ILE A 375 -15.87 -14.27 -29.03
CA ILE A 375 -17.06 -13.42 -28.97
C ILE A 375 -17.84 -13.85 -27.73
N ILE A 376 -17.99 -12.96 -26.74
CA ILE A 376 -18.76 -13.23 -25.53
C ILE A 376 -20.26 -13.03 -25.80
N THR A 377 -20.61 -11.93 -26.47
CA THR A 377 -21.94 -11.71 -27.05
C THR A 377 -21.81 -11.13 -28.45
N GLU A 378 -22.76 -11.47 -29.33
CA GLU A 378 -22.91 -10.80 -30.63
C GLU A 378 -23.63 -9.46 -30.45
N ASN A 379 -23.58 -8.58 -31.47
CA ASN A 379 -24.34 -7.34 -31.52
C ASN A 379 -25.85 -7.60 -31.72
N LYS A 380 -26.47 -8.22 -30.70
CA LYS A 380 -27.90 -8.55 -30.59
C LYS A 380 -28.37 -8.19 -29.18
N THR A 381 -29.68 -8.00 -29.02
CA THR A 381 -30.30 -7.78 -27.71
C THR A 381 -30.40 -9.09 -26.91
N SER A 382 -30.57 -8.98 -25.59
CA SER A 382 -30.84 -10.10 -24.68
C SER A 382 -29.82 -11.23 -24.76
N GLN A 383 -28.53 -10.90 -24.92
CA GLN A 383 -27.43 -11.86 -24.91
C GLN A 383 -26.80 -11.95 -23.53
N CYS A 384 -26.25 -13.11 -23.16
CA CYS A 384 -25.43 -13.28 -21.98
C CYS A 384 -24.41 -14.38 -22.25
N GLY A 385 -23.12 -14.08 -22.06
CA GLY A 385 -22.04 -15.03 -22.29
C GLY A 385 -20.97 -14.96 -21.21
N SER A 386 -20.26 -16.08 -21.06
CA SER A 386 -19.13 -16.20 -20.14
C SER A 386 -18.09 -17.12 -20.78
N ILE A 387 -16.81 -16.75 -20.67
CA ILE A 387 -15.69 -17.66 -20.94
C ILE A 387 -14.83 -17.79 -19.69
N VAL A 388 -14.45 -19.01 -19.33
CA VAL A 388 -13.62 -19.28 -18.16
C VAL A 388 -12.38 -20.07 -18.56
N PHE A 389 -11.24 -19.66 -18.00
CA PHE A 389 -9.99 -20.42 -18.02
C PHE A 389 -9.99 -21.41 -16.84
N ASN A 390 -10.04 -22.70 -17.16
CA ASN A 390 -10.30 -23.76 -16.17
C ASN A 390 -9.13 -24.03 -15.23
N ASP A 391 -7.91 -23.69 -15.65
CA ASP A 391 -6.70 -23.87 -14.83
C ASP A 391 -6.77 -22.92 -13.62
N GLN A 392 -6.61 -23.49 -12.43
CA GLN A 392 -6.64 -22.75 -11.18
C GLN A 392 -5.29 -22.07 -10.91
N LEU A 393 -5.35 -20.81 -10.49
CA LEU A 393 -4.21 -19.95 -10.23
C LEU A 393 -4.07 -19.63 -8.74
N ASP A 394 -2.85 -19.60 -8.26
CA ASP A 394 -2.52 -19.12 -6.92
C ASP A 394 -2.55 -17.59 -6.87
N VAL A 395 -3.00 -17.01 -5.75
CA VAL A 395 -2.91 -15.56 -5.51
C VAL A 395 -1.44 -15.20 -5.34
N ARG A 396 -0.87 -14.54 -6.35
CA ARG A 396 0.51 -14.10 -6.39
C ARG A 396 0.66 -12.91 -7.33
N ASP A 397 1.81 -12.27 -7.28
CA ASP A 397 2.17 -11.23 -8.23
C ASP A 397 2.07 -11.76 -9.67
N MET A 398 1.21 -11.14 -10.48
CA MET A 398 0.99 -11.50 -11.88
C MET A 398 0.43 -10.33 -12.69
N VAL A 399 0.52 -10.43 -14.01
CA VAL A 399 -0.13 -9.52 -14.96
C VAL A 399 -1.13 -10.30 -15.78
N ILE A 400 -2.36 -9.82 -15.87
CA ILE A 400 -3.37 -10.34 -16.78
C ILE A 400 -3.49 -9.35 -17.94
N GLU A 401 -3.16 -9.78 -19.14
CA GLU A 401 -3.18 -8.93 -20.35
C GLU A 401 -4.23 -9.45 -21.33
N PHE A 402 -5.11 -8.57 -21.78
CA PHE A 402 -6.06 -8.89 -22.84
C PHE A 402 -6.33 -7.68 -23.72
N SER A 403 -6.74 -7.94 -24.95
CA SER A 403 -7.19 -6.91 -25.90
C SER A 403 -8.64 -7.17 -26.26
N PHE A 404 -9.46 -6.12 -26.32
CA PHE A 404 -10.89 -6.23 -26.58
C PHE A 404 -11.34 -5.25 -27.66
N GLN A 405 -12.46 -5.55 -28.31
CA GLN A 405 -13.12 -4.70 -29.30
C GLN A 405 -14.62 -4.72 -29.01
N LEU A 406 -15.19 -3.55 -28.76
CA LEU A 406 -16.62 -3.38 -28.49
C LEU A 406 -17.27 -2.68 -29.67
N THR A 407 -18.26 -3.33 -30.29
CA THR A 407 -18.95 -2.79 -31.48
C THR A 407 -20.44 -2.68 -31.20
N LYS A 408 -20.94 -1.45 -31.11
CA LYS A 408 -22.35 -1.14 -30.82
C LYS A 408 -23.17 -0.77 -32.05
N ASN A 409 -24.48 -0.97 -31.92
CA ASN A 409 -25.48 -0.24 -32.69
C ASN A 409 -26.14 0.80 -31.79
N GLY A 410 -26.25 2.06 -32.25
CA GLY A 410 -26.84 3.13 -31.43
C GLY A 410 -25.97 3.51 -30.23
N THR A 411 -26.51 3.40 -29.01
CA THR A 411 -25.87 3.94 -27.80
C THR A 411 -24.86 3.00 -27.13
N GLY A 412 -24.95 1.67 -27.35
CA GLY A 412 -24.16 0.66 -26.62
C GLY A 412 -25.04 -0.15 -25.66
N ALA A 413 -24.56 -1.29 -25.18
CA ALA A 413 -25.23 -2.11 -24.17
C ALA A 413 -24.46 -2.08 -22.85
N ASP A 414 -24.69 -3.02 -21.93
CA ASP A 414 -24.21 -2.97 -20.54
C ASP A 414 -22.69 -3.16 -20.37
N GLY A 415 -21.93 -3.55 -21.40
CA GLY A 415 -20.48 -3.78 -21.33
C GLY A 415 -20.07 -5.22 -20.95
N PHE A 416 -18.80 -5.39 -20.57
CA PHE A 416 -18.23 -6.68 -20.16
C PHE A 416 -17.39 -6.57 -18.89
N ALA A 417 -17.12 -7.70 -18.22
CA ALA A 417 -16.29 -7.75 -17.04
C ALA A 417 -15.25 -8.88 -17.08
N LEU A 418 -14.05 -8.64 -16.55
CA LEU A 418 -13.13 -9.70 -16.18
C LEU A 418 -13.45 -10.16 -14.76
N ILE A 419 -13.69 -11.46 -14.58
CA ILE A 419 -14.03 -12.04 -13.28
C ILE A 419 -12.92 -12.95 -12.77
N MET A 420 -12.58 -12.81 -11.49
CA MET A 420 -11.78 -13.77 -10.73
C MET A 420 -12.66 -14.41 -9.65
N HIS A 421 -12.74 -15.74 -9.58
CA HIS A 421 -13.55 -16.42 -8.57
C HIS A 421 -12.93 -17.74 -8.07
N SER A 422 -13.24 -18.12 -6.84
CA SER A 422 -12.72 -19.35 -6.20
C SER A 422 -13.75 -20.49 -6.08
N ASN A 423 -14.91 -20.35 -6.74
CA ASN A 423 -15.96 -21.37 -6.71
C ASN A 423 -15.50 -22.69 -7.34
N ASP A 424 -15.94 -23.82 -6.76
CA ASP A 424 -15.55 -25.17 -7.18
C ASP A 424 -15.98 -25.45 -8.63
N ASN A 425 -17.23 -25.12 -8.97
CA ASN A 425 -17.74 -25.19 -10.33
C ASN A 425 -17.11 -24.07 -11.18
N ALA A 426 -16.37 -24.45 -12.22
CA ALA A 426 -15.76 -23.51 -13.16
C ALA A 426 -16.78 -22.81 -14.05
N ALA A 427 -17.91 -23.47 -14.35
CA ALA A 427 -18.94 -22.93 -15.21
C ALA A 427 -19.86 -21.95 -14.46
N GLN A 428 -19.43 -20.69 -14.34
CA GLN A 428 -20.18 -19.63 -13.69
C GLN A 428 -20.75 -18.62 -14.71
N MET A 429 -22.02 -18.27 -14.53
CA MET A 429 -22.71 -17.22 -15.28
C MET A 429 -23.71 -16.54 -14.32
N GLY A 430 -23.58 -15.24 -14.17
CA GLY A 430 -24.42 -14.39 -13.34
C GLY A 430 -25.64 -13.84 -14.08
N ALA A 431 -26.29 -12.84 -13.49
CA ALA A 431 -27.48 -12.22 -14.05
C ALA A 431 -27.17 -11.44 -15.36
N PRO A 432 -28.08 -11.46 -16.35
CA PRO A 432 -27.93 -10.73 -17.61
C PRO A 432 -28.30 -9.24 -17.48
N GLY A 433 -28.20 -8.50 -18.59
CA GLY A 433 -28.40 -7.05 -18.69
C GLY A 433 -27.37 -6.31 -17.85
N SER A 434 -27.82 -5.36 -17.02
CA SER A 434 -26.95 -4.58 -16.15
C SER A 434 -26.24 -5.38 -15.04
N GLY A 435 -26.42 -6.71 -14.98
CA GLY A 435 -25.60 -7.62 -14.16
C GLY A 435 -24.33 -8.12 -14.88
N MET A 436 -24.15 -7.76 -16.16
CA MET A 436 -23.00 -8.04 -17.04
C MET A 436 -22.54 -9.51 -17.08
N GLY A 437 -23.43 -10.44 -16.72
CA GLY A 437 -23.13 -11.86 -16.67
C GLY A 437 -22.26 -12.30 -15.48
N TYR A 438 -21.99 -11.44 -14.50
CA TYR A 438 -21.25 -11.81 -13.29
C TYR A 438 -22.03 -11.61 -11.97
N GLU A 439 -23.07 -10.76 -11.96
CA GLU A 439 -23.89 -10.50 -10.77
C GLU A 439 -24.46 -11.81 -10.21
N GLY A 440 -24.29 -12.00 -8.90
CA GLY A 440 -24.70 -13.21 -8.19
C GLY A 440 -23.60 -14.26 -8.00
N ILE A 441 -22.45 -14.16 -8.69
CA ILE A 441 -21.34 -15.11 -8.49
C ILE A 441 -20.62 -14.79 -7.17
N PRO A 442 -20.62 -15.69 -6.16
CA PRO A 442 -19.97 -15.44 -4.87
C PRO A 442 -18.46 -15.62 -4.94
N ASN A 443 -17.74 -15.23 -3.89
CA ASN A 443 -16.29 -15.37 -3.76
C ASN A 443 -15.55 -14.82 -5.01
N SER A 444 -15.96 -13.64 -5.47
CA SER A 444 -15.52 -13.09 -6.75
C SER A 444 -15.16 -11.62 -6.69
N ILE A 445 -14.24 -11.24 -7.58
CA ILE A 445 -13.91 -9.87 -7.95
C ILE A 445 -14.26 -9.74 -9.43
N ALA A 446 -14.98 -8.69 -9.81
CA ALA A 446 -15.27 -8.34 -11.19
C ALA A 446 -14.64 -6.98 -11.51
N ILE A 447 -13.98 -6.88 -12.66
CA ILE A 447 -13.49 -5.62 -13.22
C ILE A 447 -14.37 -5.29 -14.41
N GLU A 448 -15.27 -4.34 -14.23
CA GLU A 448 -16.25 -3.87 -15.22
C GLU A 448 -15.58 -2.92 -16.21
N PHE A 449 -15.94 -3.08 -17.48
CA PHE A 449 -15.72 -2.14 -18.57
C PHE A 449 -17.11 -1.78 -19.09
N ASP A 450 -17.71 -0.78 -18.46
CA ASP A 450 -19.12 -0.44 -18.61
C ASP A 450 -19.30 0.60 -19.74
N THR A 451 -20.28 0.32 -20.60
CA THR A 451 -20.59 1.11 -21.80
C THR A 451 -22.03 1.65 -21.80
N TYR A 452 -22.79 1.49 -20.71
CA TYR A 452 -24.18 1.95 -20.60
C TYR A 452 -24.63 2.28 -19.17
N GLN A 453 -24.98 3.56 -18.98
CA GLN A 453 -25.40 4.06 -17.68
C GLN A 453 -26.73 3.45 -17.19
N THR A 454 -26.66 2.63 -16.15
CA THR A 454 -27.85 2.10 -15.44
C THR A 454 -28.05 2.77 -14.07
N PHE A 455 -28.37 4.07 -14.07
CA PHE A 455 -28.43 4.87 -12.84
C PHE A 455 -29.45 4.37 -11.79
N ASP A 456 -30.62 3.90 -12.23
CA ASP A 456 -31.76 3.54 -11.37
C ASP A 456 -31.58 2.22 -10.62
N ARG A 457 -30.93 1.23 -11.23
CA ARG A 457 -30.68 -0.09 -10.63
C ARG A 457 -29.30 -0.21 -10.00
N THR A 458 -28.25 0.34 -10.61
CA THR A 458 -26.87 0.07 -10.18
C THR A 458 -26.14 1.31 -9.64
N ARG A 459 -26.78 2.49 -9.64
CA ARG A 459 -26.12 3.78 -9.32
C ARG A 459 -24.85 4.05 -10.11
N ASP A 460 -24.84 3.54 -11.32
CA ASP A 460 -23.78 3.71 -12.27
C ASP A 460 -23.52 5.20 -12.60
N PRO A 461 -22.25 5.67 -12.53
CA PRO A 461 -21.89 7.07 -12.71
C PRO A 461 -22.08 7.58 -14.15
N ASP A 462 -21.74 6.78 -15.16
CA ASP A 462 -21.75 7.20 -16.57
C ASP A 462 -21.59 6.00 -17.54
N SER A 463 -21.83 6.22 -18.83
CA SER A 463 -21.80 5.16 -19.84
C SER A 463 -20.41 4.83 -20.42
N ASN A 464 -19.32 5.16 -19.73
CA ASN A 464 -17.95 4.89 -20.17
C ASN A 464 -16.94 4.93 -19.00
N HIS A 465 -16.98 3.90 -18.16
CA HIS A 465 -16.13 3.83 -16.97
C HIS A 465 -15.60 2.40 -16.72
N ILE A 466 -14.60 2.31 -15.83
CA ILE A 466 -14.08 1.05 -15.31
C ILE A 466 -14.28 1.01 -13.80
N SER A 467 -14.78 -0.11 -13.29
CA SER A 467 -15.08 -0.32 -11.88
C SER A 467 -14.58 -1.67 -11.37
N ILE A 468 -14.10 -1.73 -10.13
CA ILE A 468 -13.69 -2.98 -9.45
C ILE A 468 -14.76 -3.32 -8.41
N GLN A 469 -15.51 -4.38 -8.66
CA GLN A 469 -16.67 -4.78 -7.88
C GLN A 469 -16.37 -6.05 -7.07
N THR A 470 -16.67 -6.01 -5.77
CA THR A 470 -16.66 -7.23 -4.95
C THR A 470 -17.61 -7.11 -3.76
N ARG A 471 -18.18 -8.24 -3.38
CA ARG A 471 -18.86 -8.41 -2.09
C ARG A 471 -18.17 -9.45 -1.22
N TYR A 472 -16.86 -9.59 -1.43
CA TYR A 472 -16.00 -10.57 -0.79
C TYR A 472 -16.52 -12.00 -0.99
N ASP A 473 -16.90 -12.68 0.08
CA ASP A 473 -17.43 -14.04 0.08
C ASP A 473 -18.90 -14.12 -0.37
N LYS A 474 -19.62 -12.98 -0.43
CA LYS A 474 -21.04 -12.92 -0.80
C LYS A 474 -21.24 -12.90 -2.33
N PRO A 475 -22.45 -13.26 -2.81
CA PRO A 475 -22.84 -13.05 -4.20
C PRO A 475 -22.55 -11.62 -4.65
N ASN A 476 -21.73 -11.47 -5.71
CA ASN A 476 -21.30 -10.17 -6.20
C ASN A 476 -22.45 -9.38 -6.86
N SER A 477 -22.28 -8.08 -7.09
CA SER A 477 -23.33 -7.17 -7.55
C SER A 477 -22.74 -6.04 -8.40
N ALA A 478 -23.43 -5.67 -9.49
CA ALA A 478 -23.08 -4.52 -10.33
C ALA A 478 -23.46 -3.16 -9.70
N HIS A 479 -24.21 -3.17 -8.61
CA HIS A 479 -24.51 -1.95 -7.86
C HIS A 479 -23.23 -1.28 -7.30
N HIS A 480 -23.02 0.00 -7.62
CA HIS A 480 -21.82 0.77 -7.31
C HIS A 480 -21.56 1.03 -5.82
N ASP A 481 -22.55 0.83 -4.96
CA ASP A 481 -22.32 0.73 -3.49
C ASP A 481 -21.32 -0.39 -3.11
N TYR A 482 -21.05 -1.35 -4.01
CA TYR A 482 -20.08 -2.45 -3.84
C TYR A 482 -18.80 -2.28 -4.68
N SER A 483 -18.62 -1.13 -5.33
CA SER A 483 -17.39 -0.80 -6.04
C SER A 483 -16.31 -0.43 -5.05
N LEU A 484 -15.18 -1.16 -5.07
CA LEU A 484 -13.96 -0.76 -4.36
C LEU A 484 -13.39 0.53 -4.92
N LYS A 485 -13.40 0.67 -6.25
CA LYS A 485 -12.92 1.85 -6.95
C LYS A 485 -13.52 1.89 -8.36
N CYS A 486 -14.02 3.06 -8.74
CA CYS A 486 -14.54 3.37 -10.06
C CYS A 486 -13.83 4.60 -10.62
N THR A 487 -13.66 4.64 -11.94
CA THR A 487 -13.15 5.82 -12.66
C THR A 487 -14.21 6.91 -12.74
N THR A 488 -13.79 8.17 -12.83
CA THR A 488 -14.69 9.33 -13.06
C THR A 488 -14.75 9.77 -14.52
N SER A 489 -13.83 9.27 -15.34
CA SER A 489 -13.72 9.48 -16.77
C SER A 489 -12.71 8.47 -17.32
N LEU A 490 -12.63 8.31 -18.64
CA LEU A 490 -11.57 7.54 -19.29
C LEU A 490 -10.92 8.38 -20.39
N PRO A 491 -9.63 8.18 -20.69
CA PRO A 491 -8.96 8.86 -21.80
C PRO A 491 -9.39 8.32 -23.17
N ILE A 492 -10.19 7.26 -23.19
CA ILE A 492 -10.71 6.59 -24.38
C ILE A 492 -12.22 6.36 -24.25
N THR A 493 -12.88 6.17 -25.38
CA THR A 493 -14.24 5.62 -25.43
C THR A 493 -14.13 4.10 -25.63
N LEU A 494 -14.64 3.30 -24.69
CA LEU A 494 -14.53 1.84 -24.69
C LEU A 494 -15.25 1.19 -25.88
N SER A 495 -16.41 1.74 -26.26
CA SER A 495 -17.25 1.26 -27.37
C SER A 495 -17.14 2.17 -28.60
N ASP A 496 -15.94 2.22 -29.17
CA ASP A 496 -15.64 2.98 -30.40
C ASP A 496 -15.37 2.09 -31.63
N GLY A 497 -15.48 0.75 -31.48
CA GLY A 497 -15.23 -0.23 -32.53
C GLY A 497 -13.74 -0.53 -32.80
N LYS A 498 -12.80 0.08 -32.08
CA LYS A 498 -11.36 -0.22 -32.21
C LYS A 498 -10.94 -1.32 -31.22
N ILE A 499 -9.72 -1.82 -31.43
CA ILE A 499 -9.09 -2.76 -30.51
C ILE A 499 -8.37 -1.97 -29.42
N HIS A 500 -8.72 -2.23 -28.16
CA HIS A 500 -8.12 -1.64 -26.97
C HIS A 500 -7.29 -2.66 -26.21
N ASN A 501 -6.18 -2.23 -25.60
CA ASN A 501 -5.32 -3.10 -24.79
C ASN A 501 -5.48 -2.82 -23.31
N CYS A 502 -5.62 -3.86 -22.49
CA CYS A 502 -5.71 -3.76 -21.03
C CYS A 502 -4.70 -4.68 -20.35
N GLN A 503 -4.02 -4.17 -19.33
CA GLN A 503 -3.17 -4.93 -18.42
C GLN A 503 -3.62 -4.71 -16.98
N LEU A 504 -3.94 -5.79 -16.28
CA LEU A 504 -4.20 -5.81 -14.84
C LEU A 504 -2.94 -6.27 -14.13
N LEU A 505 -2.29 -5.37 -13.40
CA LEU A 505 -1.13 -5.68 -12.58
C LEU A 505 -1.59 -6.00 -11.16
N ILE A 506 -1.41 -7.25 -10.75
CA ILE A 506 -1.61 -7.70 -9.37
C ILE A 506 -0.24 -7.77 -8.72
N GLN A 507 0.00 -6.94 -7.71
CA GLN A 507 1.28 -6.91 -6.99
C GLN A 507 1.06 -6.58 -5.51
N GLY A 508 1.58 -7.43 -4.62
CA GLY A 508 1.50 -7.18 -3.18
C GLY A 508 0.06 -7.04 -2.64
N GLY A 509 -0.90 -7.78 -3.22
CA GLY A 509 -2.32 -7.70 -2.85
C GLY A 509 -3.06 -6.47 -3.40
N LYS A 510 -2.43 -5.66 -4.25
CA LYS A 510 -3.04 -4.51 -4.91
C LYS A 510 -3.26 -4.78 -6.39
N LEU A 511 -4.28 -4.15 -6.96
CA LEU A 511 -4.64 -4.25 -8.37
C LEU A 511 -4.52 -2.87 -9.04
N SER A 512 -3.74 -2.81 -10.11
CA SER A 512 -3.62 -1.64 -11.00
C SER A 512 -4.12 -1.98 -12.41
N ILE A 513 -4.76 -1.04 -13.07
CA ILE A 513 -5.33 -1.18 -14.42
C ILE A 513 -4.61 -0.22 -15.37
N ILE A 514 -4.03 -0.76 -16.44
CA ILE A 514 -3.35 -0.01 -17.48
C ILE A 514 -4.09 -0.22 -18.80
N LEU A 515 -4.44 0.86 -19.50
CA LEU A 515 -5.01 0.87 -20.84
C LEU A 515 -4.02 1.41 -21.88
N GLU A 516 -4.11 0.89 -23.11
CA GLU A 516 -3.28 1.27 -24.26
C GLU A 516 -1.77 1.23 -24.04
N LYS A 517 -1.30 0.56 -22.98
CA LYS A 517 0.11 0.54 -22.55
C LYS A 517 0.68 1.93 -22.24
N GLU A 518 -0.18 2.93 -22.15
CA GLU A 518 0.19 4.33 -21.96
C GLU A 518 -0.58 4.96 -20.79
N TYR A 519 -1.76 4.41 -20.46
CA TYR A 519 -2.69 4.99 -19.52
C TYR A 519 -2.84 4.15 -18.25
N LEU A 520 -2.25 4.58 -17.13
CA LEU A 520 -2.54 4.03 -15.80
C LEU A 520 -3.89 4.56 -15.30
N ILE A 521 -4.94 3.73 -15.41
CA ILE A 521 -6.33 4.09 -15.16
C ILE A 521 -6.69 4.05 -13.67
N LEU A 522 -6.38 2.93 -13.01
CA LEU A 522 -6.51 2.76 -11.56
C LEU A 522 -5.18 2.25 -11.03
N LYS A 523 -4.69 2.87 -9.96
CA LYS A 523 -3.41 2.51 -9.34
C LYS A 523 -3.64 1.96 -7.94
N ASP A 524 -3.00 0.84 -7.64
CA ASP A 524 -2.80 0.31 -6.30
C ASP A 524 -4.10 0.12 -5.50
N VAL A 525 -5.17 -0.33 -6.17
CA VAL A 525 -6.46 -0.59 -5.52
C VAL A 525 -6.30 -1.83 -4.64
N SER A 526 -6.41 -1.64 -3.32
CA SER A 526 -6.30 -2.72 -2.34
C SER A 526 -7.45 -3.71 -2.52
N VAL A 527 -7.13 -4.99 -2.72
CA VAL A 527 -8.11 -6.07 -2.82
C VAL A 527 -7.74 -7.15 -1.81
N ASP A 528 -8.65 -7.42 -0.86
CA ASP A 528 -8.46 -8.49 0.13
C ASP A 528 -8.77 -9.86 -0.50
N PHE A 529 -7.84 -10.37 -1.29
CA PHE A 529 -7.96 -11.65 -2.00
C PHE A 529 -8.20 -12.83 -1.05
N GLU A 530 -7.64 -12.80 0.17
CA GLU A 530 -7.88 -13.86 1.16
C GLU A 530 -9.33 -13.84 1.66
N ARG A 531 -9.90 -12.66 1.89
CA ARG A 531 -11.31 -12.53 2.28
C ARG A 531 -12.26 -12.84 1.13
N VAL A 532 -11.90 -12.50 -0.11
CA VAL A 532 -12.72 -12.83 -1.29
C VAL A 532 -12.70 -14.34 -1.57
N PHE A 533 -11.52 -14.94 -1.63
CA PHE A 533 -11.38 -16.32 -2.10
C PHE A 533 -11.33 -17.36 -0.99
N GLY A 534 -10.95 -16.98 0.22
CA GLY A 534 -10.57 -17.86 1.32
C GLY A 534 -9.07 -18.10 1.34
N LYS A 535 -8.50 -18.16 2.55
CA LYS A 535 -7.06 -18.32 2.79
C LYS A 535 -6.49 -19.56 2.08
N GLY A 536 -5.48 -19.35 1.23
CA GLY A 536 -4.79 -20.42 0.49
C GLY A 536 -5.62 -21.08 -0.63
N LYS A 537 -6.82 -20.55 -0.94
CA LYS A 537 -7.60 -21.04 -2.08
C LYS A 537 -7.08 -20.48 -3.39
N LYS A 538 -7.15 -21.30 -4.44
CA LYS A 538 -6.88 -20.89 -5.81
C LYS A 538 -8.13 -20.27 -6.44
N PHE A 539 -7.93 -19.47 -7.48
CA PHE A 539 -9.00 -18.84 -8.24
C PHE A 539 -8.92 -19.19 -9.73
N ARG A 540 -10.02 -18.97 -10.43
CA ARG A 540 -10.11 -19.03 -11.90
C ARG A 540 -10.36 -17.63 -12.43
N ILE A 541 -9.98 -17.41 -13.69
CA ILE A 541 -10.21 -16.15 -14.40
C ILE A 541 -11.18 -16.42 -15.54
N GLY A 542 -12.15 -15.54 -15.72
CA GLY A 542 -13.05 -15.54 -16.85
C GLY A 542 -13.38 -14.13 -17.33
N LEU A 543 -14.12 -14.05 -18.42
CA LEU A 543 -14.69 -12.82 -18.96
C LEU A 543 -16.19 -13.05 -19.19
N THR A 544 -17.02 -12.12 -18.75
CA THR A 544 -18.49 -12.18 -18.89
C THR A 544 -18.98 -10.93 -19.60
N ALA A 545 -20.08 -11.03 -20.33
CA ALA A 545 -20.73 -9.88 -20.94
C ALA A 545 -22.21 -10.15 -21.11
N SER A 546 -23.01 -9.10 -21.14
CA SER A 546 -24.45 -9.22 -21.40
C SER A 546 -24.98 -8.02 -22.16
N THR A 547 -26.12 -8.22 -22.81
CA THR A 547 -26.88 -7.16 -23.45
C THR A 547 -28.34 -7.23 -22.99
N GLY A 548 -28.93 -6.09 -22.66
CA GLY A 548 -30.36 -5.95 -22.35
C GLY A 548 -31.23 -5.64 -23.58
N GLY A 549 -31.98 -4.54 -23.50
CA GLY A 549 -32.80 -4.03 -24.61
C GLY A 549 -32.00 -3.37 -25.73
N LEU A 550 -30.70 -3.14 -25.51
CA LEU A 550 -29.74 -2.61 -26.47
C LEU A 550 -28.76 -3.72 -26.89
N SER A 551 -27.90 -3.46 -27.87
CA SER A 551 -27.00 -4.46 -28.42
C SER A 551 -25.56 -3.96 -28.57
N GLU A 552 -24.61 -4.83 -28.24
CA GLU A 552 -23.18 -4.61 -28.38
C GLU A 552 -22.47 -5.96 -28.57
N GLU A 553 -21.54 -6.03 -29.52
CA GLU A 553 -20.64 -7.16 -29.65
C GLU A 553 -19.44 -6.97 -28.72
N HIS A 554 -19.22 -7.94 -27.83
CA HIS A 554 -18.07 -7.97 -26.93
C HIS A 554 -17.07 -9.02 -27.40
N LYS A 555 -16.01 -8.56 -28.08
CA LYS A 555 -14.98 -9.43 -28.64
C LYS A 555 -13.66 -9.30 -27.88
N ILE A 556 -13.06 -10.43 -27.53
CA ILE A 556 -11.71 -10.53 -26.95
C ILE A 556 -10.79 -11.05 -28.04
N VAL A 557 -9.77 -10.27 -28.39
CA VAL A 557 -8.82 -10.57 -29.47
C VAL A 557 -7.67 -11.42 -28.96
N ASN A 558 -7.05 -10.99 -27.86
CA ASN A 558 -5.94 -11.68 -27.21
C ASN A 558 -6.18 -11.78 -25.71
N TRP A 559 -5.68 -12.84 -25.08
CA TRP A 559 -5.74 -13.01 -23.64
C TRP A 559 -4.54 -13.84 -23.14
N SER A 560 -3.80 -13.30 -22.19
CA SER A 560 -2.61 -13.93 -21.61
C SER A 560 -2.39 -13.56 -20.15
N ILE A 561 -1.60 -14.39 -19.46
CA ILE A 561 -1.20 -14.18 -18.06
C ILE A 561 0.33 -14.23 -18.00
N LEU A 562 0.95 -13.28 -17.31
CA LEU A 562 2.39 -13.19 -17.11
C LEU A 562 2.73 -13.25 -15.63
N THR A 563 3.82 -13.92 -15.26
CA THR A 563 4.26 -14.04 -13.86
C THR A 563 5.72 -13.64 -13.70
N LYS A 564 6.10 -13.13 -12.52
CA LYS A 564 7.48 -12.72 -12.23
C LYS A 564 8.47 -13.87 -12.42
N THR A 565 9.64 -13.53 -12.93
CA THR A 565 10.80 -14.42 -12.92
C THR A 565 11.59 -14.17 -11.64
N THR A 566 11.13 -14.71 -10.50
CA THR A 566 11.88 -14.64 -9.23
C THR A 566 12.33 -16.03 -8.80
N SER A 567 13.65 -16.24 -8.75
CA SER A 567 14.28 -17.37 -8.06
C SER A 567 14.26 -17.11 -6.55
N THR A 568 13.07 -17.10 -5.92
CA THR A 568 12.86 -16.97 -4.45
C THR A 568 12.68 -18.30 -3.75
N SER A 569 12.82 -19.42 -4.47
CA SER A 569 12.73 -20.75 -3.91
C SER A 569 14.05 -21.18 -3.28
N TYR A 570 13.98 -21.76 -2.08
CA TYR A 570 15.12 -22.49 -1.53
C TYR A 570 15.62 -23.54 -2.52
N VAL A 571 16.94 -23.62 -2.66
CA VAL A 571 17.62 -24.58 -3.52
C VAL A 571 17.65 -25.93 -2.81
N LEU A 572 17.07 -26.94 -3.45
CA LEU A 572 17.00 -28.30 -2.95
C LEU A 572 17.74 -29.24 -3.91
N PHE A 573 18.25 -30.33 -3.37
CA PHE A 573 18.97 -31.37 -4.11
C PHE A 573 18.17 -32.67 -4.03
N ASP A 574 17.58 -33.11 -5.12
CA ASP A 574 16.67 -34.27 -5.18
C ASP A 574 17.24 -35.47 -5.97
N GLN A 575 18.37 -35.29 -6.65
CA GLN A 575 19.03 -36.34 -7.42
C GLN A 575 19.79 -37.32 -6.52
N VAL A 576 19.68 -38.62 -6.75
CA VAL A 576 20.44 -39.68 -6.05
C VAL A 576 20.79 -40.85 -6.98
N ASN A 577 21.98 -41.43 -6.79
CA ASN A 577 22.38 -42.66 -7.47
C ASN A 577 21.95 -43.89 -6.64
N ILE A 578 20.67 -44.29 -6.78
CA ILE A 578 20.09 -45.41 -6.01
C ILE A 578 20.91 -46.70 -6.17
N ALA A 579 21.37 -47.01 -7.40
CA ALA A 579 22.15 -48.22 -7.66
C ALA A 579 23.52 -48.19 -6.95
N GLY A 580 24.18 -47.03 -6.92
CA GLY A 580 25.42 -46.83 -6.18
C GLY A 580 25.25 -46.94 -4.66
N VAL A 581 24.17 -46.34 -4.14
CA VAL A 581 23.78 -46.39 -2.73
C VAL A 581 23.46 -47.84 -2.31
N GLU A 582 22.70 -48.59 -3.10
CA GLU A 582 22.39 -50.00 -2.86
C GLU A 582 23.66 -50.85 -2.79
N LYS A 583 24.57 -50.70 -3.77
CA LYS A 583 25.85 -51.41 -3.78
C LYS A 583 26.66 -51.13 -2.51
N LYS A 584 26.70 -49.86 -2.08
CA LYS A 584 27.45 -49.45 -0.89
C LYS A 584 26.81 -49.95 0.41
N LEU A 585 25.49 -49.92 0.52
CA LEU A 585 24.77 -50.47 1.68
C LEU A 585 25.03 -51.96 1.84
N LYS A 586 24.97 -52.74 0.75
CA LYS A 586 25.28 -54.18 0.78
C LYS A 586 26.73 -54.46 1.19
N GLU A 587 27.69 -53.63 0.75
CA GLU A 587 29.08 -53.73 1.21
C GLU A 587 29.20 -53.49 2.72
N LEU A 588 28.50 -52.48 3.26
CA LEU A 588 28.62 -52.05 4.66
C LEU A 588 27.89 -52.96 5.66
N ILE A 589 26.78 -53.57 5.27
CA ILE A 589 26.06 -54.56 6.09
C ILE A 589 26.95 -55.74 6.49
N SER A 590 27.94 -56.09 5.65
CA SER A 590 28.92 -57.13 5.98
C SER A 590 29.95 -56.72 7.03
N ARG A 591 30.09 -55.41 7.33
CA ARG A 591 31.13 -54.84 8.21
C ARG A 591 30.59 -54.25 9.52
N GLU A 592 29.33 -53.83 9.56
CA GLU A 592 28.69 -53.23 10.73
C GLU A 592 27.65 -54.18 11.35
N PRO A 593 27.88 -54.72 12.56
CA PRO A 593 27.04 -55.78 13.12
C PRO A 593 25.74 -55.29 13.78
N SER A 594 25.57 -54.00 14.11
CA SER A 594 24.36 -53.51 14.81
C SER A 594 23.95 -52.07 14.43
N PRO A 595 22.68 -51.80 14.06
CA PRO A 595 21.64 -52.81 13.81
C PRO A 595 21.98 -53.57 12.52
N THR A 596 21.80 -54.89 12.52
CA THR A 596 21.87 -55.68 11.28
C THR A 596 20.65 -55.34 10.42
N ILE A 597 20.88 -54.90 9.18
CA ILE A 597 19.81 -54.57 8.23
C ILE A 597 19.62 -55.77 7.29
N THR A 598 18.38 -56.23 7.16
CA THR A 598 18.02 -57.31 6.22
C THR A 598 17.92 -56.78 4.77
N ASP A 599 18.05 -57.66 3.78
CA ASP A 599 17.86 -57.27 2.37
C ASP A 599 16.48 -56.64 2.09
N ILE A 600 15.45 -57.09 2.80
CA ILE A 600 14.09 -56.51 2.72
C ILE A 600 14.09 -55.06 3.22
N GLN A 601 14.76 -54.80 4.34
CA GLN A 601 14.90 -53.45 4.88
C GLN A 601 15.74 -52.56 3.96
N VAL A 602 16.77 -53.09 3.28
CA VAL A 602 17.51 -52.36 2.25
C VAL A 602 16.57 -51.93 1.12
N GLN A 603 15.76 -52.84 0.58
CA GLN A 603 14.81 -52.49 -0.49
C GLN A 603 13.76 -51.47 -0.02
N SER A 604 13.30 -51.55 1.23
CA SER A 604 12.40 -50.53 1.79
C SER A 604 13.08 -49.16 1.88
N LEU A 605 14.34 -49.11 2.32
CA LEU A 605 15.11 -47.86 2.40
C LEU A 605 15.37 -47.22 1.03
N LEU A 606 15.57 -48.00 -0.04
CA LEU A 606 15.75 -47.47 -1.39
C LEU A 606 14.45 -46.84 -1.95
N ASN A 607 13.27 -47.26 -1.47
CA ASN A 607 11.98 -46.67 -1.83
C ASN A 607 11.64 -45.42 -1.00
N VAL A 608 12.46 -44.38 -1.13
CA VAL A 608 12.39 -43.13 -0.35
C VAL A 608 11.02 -42.43 -0.34
N SER A 609 10.28 -42.46 -1.45
CA SER A 609 8.93 -41.87 -1.52
C SER A 609 7.89 -42.66 -0.69
N GLY A 610 8.15 -43.94 -0.44
CA GLY A 610 7.26 -44.85 0.30
C GLY A 610 7.55 -44.96 1.80
N TRP A 611 8.57 -44.26 2.32
CA TRP A 611 8.96 -44.36 3.74
C TRP A 611 7.81 -44.04 4.69
N LYS A 612 7.68 -44.88 5.72
CA LYS A 612 6.76 -44.72 6.85
C LYS A 612 7.56 -44.51 8.13
N ILE A 613 6.86 -44.45 9.26
CA ILE A 613 7.46 -44.34 10.60
C ILE A 613 8.46 -45.47 10.87
N THR A 614 8.25 -46.66 10.29
CA THR A 614 9.15 -47.81 10.39
C THR A 614 10.53 -47.55 9.79
N GLU A 615 10.59 -47.02 8.56
CA GLU A 615 11.85 -46.67 7.89
C GLU A 615 12.53 -45.51 8.61
N ILE A 616 11.76 -44.50 9.04
CA ILE A 616 12.30 -43.37 9.81
C ILE A 616 12.94 -43.85 11.13
N SER A 617 12.30 -44.79 11.83
CA SER A 617 12.82 -45.38 13.07
C SER A 617 14.08 -46.21 12.81
N LEU A 618 14.11 -46.96 11.71
CA LEU A 618 15.29 -47.72 11.29
C LEU A 618 16.46 -46.80 10.95
N VAL A 619 16.24 -45.75 10.17
CA VAL A 619 17.25 -44.72 9.85
C VAL A 619 17.77 -44.08 11.14
N ASN A 620 16.90 -43.71 12.07
CA ASN A 620 17.32 -43.16 13.37
C ASN A 620 18.16 -44.16 14.18
N SER A 621 17.81 -45.44 14.17
CA SER A 621 18.60 -46.49 14.82
C SER A 621 19.98 -46.65 14.18
N ILE A 622 20.07 -46.60 12.85
CA ILE A 622 21.32 -46.71 12.11
C ILE A 622 22.22 -45.51 12.41
N LEU A 623 21.68 -44.29 12.32
CA LEU A 623 22.40 -43.03 12.60
C LEU A 623 23.00 -43.00 14.01
N ARG A 624 22.40 -43.72 14.98
CA ARG A 624 22.88 -43.80 16.37
C ARG A 624 23.93 -44.88 16.61
N GLN A 625 23.91 -45.98 15.85
CA GLN A 625 24.69 -47.18 16.18
C GLN A 625 25.83 -47.46 15.19
N TRP A 626 25.67 -47.11 13.92
CA TRP A 626 26.72 -47.32 12.93
C TRP A 626 27.88 -46.34 13.13
N LYS A 627 29.08 -46.80 12.80
CA LYS A 627 30.23 -45.89 12.68
C LYS A 627 29.96 -44.83 11.65
N PHE A 628 30.36 -43.61 11.99
CA PHE A 628 30.15 -42.43 11.17
C PHE A 628 30.59 -42.57 9.70
N GLU A 629 31.77 -43.18 9.48
CA GLU A 629 32.35 -43.41 8.14
C GLU A 629 31.42 -44.23 7.22
N ASN A 630 30.48 -44.97 7.82
CA ASN A 630 29.55 -45.86 7.13
C ASN A 630 28.15 -45.24 6.98
N LEU A 631 27.93 -44.02 7.46
CA LEU A 631 26.61 -43.36 7.40
C LEU A 631 26.31 -42.70 6.04
N PHE A 632 27.30 -42.50 5.17
CA PHE A 632 27.12 -41.78 3.89
C PHE A 632 25.89 -42.23 3.08
N PRO A 633 25.66 -43.53 2.81
CA PRO A 633 24.51 -43.96 2.00
C PRO A 633 23.17 -43.66 2.69
N ILE A 634 23.14 -43.70 4.02
CA ILE A 634 21.94 -43.45 4.83
C ILE A 634 21.59 -41.97 4.82
N ILE A 635 22.61 -41.11 4.93
CA ILE A 635 22.45 -39.65 4.85
C ILE A 635 21.96 -39.25 3.45
N ASP A 636 22.47 -39.89 2.40
CA ASP A 636 22.06 -39.60 1.03
C ASP A 636 20.59 -40.00 0.78
N LEU A 637 20.15 -41.17 1.27
CA LEU A 637 18.74 -41.57 1.20
C LEU A 637 17.82 -40.64 2.01
N LEU A 638 18.24 -40.30 3.24
CA LEU A 638 17.50 -39.41 4.12
C LEU A 638 17.28 -38.04 3.48
N ARG A 639 18.33 -37.48 2.87
CA ARG A 639 18.27 -36.20 2.14
C ARG A 639 17.17 -36.21 1.07
N ILE A 640 17.05 -37.30 0.31
CA ILE A 640 16.03 -37.42 -0.73
C ILE A 640 14.65 -37.61 -0.14
N ALA A 641 14.54 -38.44 0.91
CA ALA A 641 13.29 -38.67 1.60
C ALA A 641 12.68 -37.36 2.13
N ILE A 642 13.50 -36.42 2.64
CA ILE A 642 13.03 -35.10 3.11
C ILE A 642 12.34 -34.29 2.01
N VAL A 643 12.82 -34.37 0.76
CA VAL A 643 12.25 -33.61 -0.37
C VAL A 643 11.03 -34.31 -0.96
N ASN A 644 11.09 -35.64 -1.09
CA ASN A 644 10.11 -36.42 -1.85
C ASN A 644 9.03 -37.09 -0.98
N ASN A 645 9.15 -37.06 0.35
CA ASN A 645 8.19 -37.67 1.26
C ASN A 645 7.77 -36.68 2.36
N LYS A 646 6.53 -36.21 2.27
CA LYS A 646 5.96 -35.23 3.21
C LYS A 646 5.96 -35.72 4.65
N THR A 647 5.64 -37.00 4.88
CA THR A 647 5.63 -37.60 6.22
C THR A 647 7.03 -37.55 6.83
N VAL A 648 8.06 -37.85 6.04
CA VAL A 648 9.45 -37.75 6.49
C VAL A 648 9.81 -36.31 6.79
N SER A 649 9.47 -35.36 5.91
CA SER A 649 9.72 -33.92 6.13
C SER A 649 9.10 -33.41 7.44
N ASP A 650 7.82 -33.71 7.69
CA ASP A 650 7.08 -33.28 8.88
C ASP A 650 7.58 -33.93 10.18
N THR A 651 8.10 -35.16 10.07
CA THR A 651 8.49 -35.99 11.21
C THR A 651 9.97 -35.82 11.56
N PHE A 652 10.82 -35.61 10.55
CA PHE A 652 12.27 -35.47 10.72
C PHE A 652 12.58 -34.35 11.71
N SER A 653 12.03 -33.15 11.47
CA SER A 653 12.26 -32.03 12.39
C SER A 653 11.68 -32.31 13.78
N LYS A 654 10.54 -32.99 13.92
CA LYS A 654 9.96 -33.31 15.24
C LYS A 654 10.83 -34.30 16.03
N LEU A 655 11.34 -35.35 15.38
CA LEU A 655 12.16 -36.37 16.02
C LEU A 655 13.52 -35.84 16.48
N PHE A 656 14.14 -34.93 15.72
CA PHE A 656 15.47 -34.40 16.03
C PHE A 656 15.45 -33.09 16.83
N ILE A 657 14.36 -32.30 16.80
CA ILE A 657 14.20 -31.08 17.63
C ILE A 657 13.79 -31.43 19.07
N GLN A 658 12.92 -32.42 19.28
CA GLN A 658 12.41 -32.76 20.62
C GLN A 658 13.47 -33.40 21.54
N ASN A 659 14.48 -34.06 20.97
CA ASN A 659 15.60 -34.59 21.73
C ASN A 659 16.72 -33.53 21.82
N GLN A 660 16.73 -32.74 22.89
CA GLN A 660 17.77 -31.73 23.17
C GLN A 660 19.22 -32.27 23.27
N LYS A 661 19.41 -33.59 23.12
CA LYS A 661 20.70 -34.29 23.18
C LYS A 661 21.21 -34.80 21.81
N ASP A 662 20.41 -34.73 20.75
CA ASP A 662 20.81 -35.26 19.43
C ASP A 662 21.61 -34.22 18.64
N HIS A 663 22.93 -34.36 18.72
CA HIS A 663 23.93 -33.60 17.97
C HIS A 663 24.12 -34.17 16.55
N LEU A 664 23.09 -34.68 15.86
CA LEU A 664 23.30 -35.37 14.58
C LEU A 664 23.97 -34.46 13.54
N LEU A 665 23.42 -33.26 13.27
CA LEU A 665 24.07 -32.29 12.40
C LEU A 665 25.46 -31.92 12.91
N LEU A 666 25.60 -31.68 14.21
CA LEU A 666 26.87 -31.29 14.80
C LEU A 666 27.93 -32.40 14.73
N ASN A 667 27.55 -33.66 14.83
CA ASN A 667 28.43 -34.82 14.71
C ASN A 667 28.80 -35.05 13.24
N ILE A 668 27.85 -34.84 12.33
CA ILE A 668 28.07 -34.77 10.87
C ILE A 668 29.12 -33.72 10.54
N PHE A 669 29.02 -32.52 11.12
CA PHE A 669 29.98 -31.45 10.92
C PHE A 669 31.31 -31.65 11.65
N ASN A 670 31.30 -31.97 12.93
CA ASN A 670 32.53 -32.15 13.74
C ASN A 670 33.44 -33.24 13.18
N LYS A 671 32.89 -34.27 12.53
CA LYS A 671 33.73 -35.30 11.90
C LYS A 671 34.20 -34.94 10.50
N THR A 672 33.62 -33.92 9.85
CA THR A 672 34.20 -33.38 8.61
C THR A 672 35.52 -32.65 8.85
N SER A 673 35.77 -32.14 10.06
CA SER A 673 37.09 -31.57 10.43
C SER A 673 38.13 -32.64 10.78
N GLU A 674 37.70 -33.87 11.09
CA GLU A 674 38.57 -35.02 11.41
C GLU A 674 38.95 -35.88 10.19
N ALA A 675 38.31 -35.66 9.04
CA ALA A 675 38.35 -36.61 7.92
C ALA A 675 39.59 -36.43 7.02
N THR A 676 40.16 -37.55 6.54
CA THR A 676 41.35 -37.58 5.67
C THR A 676 41.01 -37.25 4.21
N VAL A 677 41.99 -36.71 3.46
CA VAL A 677 41.82 -36.06 2.13
C VAL A 677 41.00 -36.88 1.10
N GLU A 678 41.08 -38.21 1.10
CA GLU A 678 40.48 -39.04 0.04
C GLU A 678 39.00 -39.43 0.25
N ASN A 679 38.55 -39.63 1.49
CA ASN A 679 37.17 -40.09 1.78
C ASN A 679 36.22 -38.98 2.28
N SER A 680 36.76 -37.79 2.57
CA SER A 680 36.00 -36.68 3.15
C SER A 680 35.01 -36.02 2.20
N TYR A 681 35.34 -35.95 0.91
CA TYR A 681 34.61 -35.08 -0.04
C TYR A 681 33.15 -35.51 -0.28
N ALA A 682 32.92 -36.81 -0.52
CA ALA A 682 31.57 -37.32 -0.78
C ALA A 682 30.67 -37.09 0.44
N TYR A 683 31.22 -37.33 1.63
CA TYR A 683 30.53 -37.13 2.89
C TYR A 683 30.17 -35.65 3.12
N CYS A 684 31.12 -34.74 2.92
CA CYS A 684 30.88 -33.29 3.01
C CYS A 684 29.80 -32.83 2.02
N LEU A 685 29.86 -33.31 0.77
CA LEU A 685 28.90 -32.94 -0.27
C LEU A 685 27.48 -33.38 0.10
N VAL A 686 27.28 -34.64 0.48
CA VAL A 686 25.94 -35.14 0.82
C VAL A 686 25.41 -34.50 2.11
N SER A 687 26.28 -34.20 3.07
CA SER A 687 25.91 -33.48 4.29
C SER A 687 25.42 -32.06 4.00
N LEU A 688 26.14 -31.30 3.16
CA LEU A 688 25.69 -29.97 2.73
C LEU A 688 24.38 -30.01 1.95
N ARG A 689 24.20 -31.02 1.09
CA ARG A 689 22.94 -31.19 0.36
C ARG A 689 21.78 -31.56 1.29
N LEU A 690 22.03 -32.37 2.32
CA LEU A 690 21.03 -32.66 3.36
C LEU A 690 20.57 -31.37 4.04
N ILE A 691 21.51 -30.48 4.40
CA ILE A 691 21.18 -29.21 5.07
C ILE A 691 20.39 -28.29 4.17
N ASN A 692 20.79 -28.15 2.91
CA ASN A 692 20.00 -27.42 1.92
C ASN A 692 18.56 -27.97 1.84
N ASN A 693 18.39 -29.29 1.88
CA ASN A 693 17.06 -29.90 1.85
C ASN A 693 16.22 -29.65 3.10
N LEU A 694 16.84 -29.36 4.26
CA LEU A 694 16.11 -28.97 5.47
C LEU A 694 15.38 -27.63 5.32
N PHE A 695 15.74 -26.80 4.34
CA PHE A 695 15.01 -25.56 4.08
C PHE A 695 13.63 -25.79 3.47
N LYS A 696 13.34 -27.01 2.99
CA LYS A 696 12.04 -27.39 2.41
C LYS A 696 10.86 -27.06 3.33
N GLU A 697 11.01 -27.31 4.63
CA GLU A 697 9.94 -27.15 5.63
C GLU A 697 10.36 -26.22 6.77
N ARG A 698 9.38 -25.57 7.40
CA ARG A 698 9.60 -24.52 8.41
C ARG A 698 10.40 -25.01 9.62
N LEU A 699 10.09 -26.18 10.15
CA LEU A 699 10.79 -26.71 11.32
C LEU A 699 12.25 -27.06 11.00
N GLY A 700 12.54 -27.49 9.76
CA GLY A 700 13.91 -27.72 9.31
C GLY A 700 14.72 -26.42 9.28
N ARG A 701 14.13 -25.31 8.83
CA ARG A 701 14.76 -23.98 8.88
C ARG A 701 15.07 -23.50 10.29
N VAL A 702 14.13 -23.69 11.22
CA VAL A 702 14.36 -23.38 12.65
C VAL A 702 15.52 -24.22 13.21
N TYR A 703 15.60 -25.49 12.83
CA TYR A 703 16.68 -26.38 13.27
C TYR A 703 18.04 -25.97 12.68
N VAL A 704 18.12 -25.63 11.39
CA VAL A 704 19.34 -25.10 10.78
C VAL A 704 19.76 -23.79 11.45
N ASN A 705 18.82 -22.88 11.69
CA ASN A 705 19.07 -21.59 12.34
C ASN A 705 19.80 -21.74 13.67
N LYS A 706 19.36 -22.71 14.50
CA LYS A 706 19.97 -23.00 15.82
C LYS A 706 21.48 -23.32 15.74
N PHE A 707 21.97 -23.79 14.61
CA PHE A 707 23.36 -24.22 14.42
C PHE A 707 24.11 -23.38 13.38
N THR A 708 23.54 -22.29 12.86
CA THR A 708 24.15 -21.47 11.79
C THR A 708 25.57 -21.06 12.12
N ASP A 709 25.84 -20.58 13.33
CA ASP A 709 27.18 -20.15 13.73
C ASP A 709 28.24 -21.22 13.55
N LYS A 710 27.93 -22.43 14.04
CA LYS A 710 28.83 -23.58 13.97
C LYS A 710 28.96 -24.10 12.55
N ILE A 711 27.88 -24.04 11.76
CA ILE A 711 27.90 -24.38 10.34
C ILE A 711 28.85 -23.46 9.60
N LEU A 712 28.72 -22.14 9.79
CA LEU A 712 29.57 -21.15 9.12
C LEU A 712 31.02 -21.25 9.60
N GLU A 713 31.26 -21.31 10.91
CA GLU A 713 32.61 -21.47 11.51
C GLU A 713 33.35 -22.67 10.91
N GLN A 714 32.70 -23.84 10.86
CA GLN A 714 33.30 -25.03 10.27
C GLN A 714 33.56 -24.88 8.77
N LEU A 715 32.67 -24.22 8.02
CA LEU A 715 32.81 -24.01 6.58
C LEU A 715 33.89 -22.99 6.23
N THR A 716 34.11 -21.98 7.08
CA THR A 716 35.14 -20.95 6.90
C THR A 716 36.51 -21.37 7.44
N GLU A 717 36.59 -22.14 8.53
CA GLU A 717 37.86 -22.45 9.19
C GLU A 717 38.51 -23.77 8.74
N SER A 718 37.72 -24.73 8.25
CA SER A 718 38.29 -26.02 7.84
C SER A 718 39.14 -25.86 6.58
N LYS A 719 40.40 -26.29 6.67
CA LYS A 719 41.39 -26.30 5.56
C LYS A 719 40.92 -27.11 4.34
N ILE A 720 39.95 -28.02 4.51
CA ILE A 720 39.31 -28.78 3.43
C ILE A 720 38.46 -27.84 2.55
N PHE A 721 37.89 -26.79 3.14
CA PHE A 721 36.95 -25.87 2.49
C PHE A 721 37.60 -24.60 1.95
N THR A 722 38.69 -24.13 2.57
CA THR A 722 39.35 -22.87 2.19
C THR A 722 40.64 -23.00 1.37
N LEU A 723 41.32 -24.15 1.40
CA LEU A 723 42.73 -24.22 0.97
C LEU A 723 43.10 -25.35 0.00
N GLN A 724 42.15 -26.08 -0.58
CA GLN A 724 42.49 -27.10 -1.59
C GLN A 724 42.20 -26.61 -3.03
N PRO A 725 43.22 -26.54 -3.91
CA PRO A 725 43.06 -26.26 -5.34
C PRO A 725 42.13 -27.26 -6.07
N THR A 726 41.72 -28.35 -5.42
CA THR A 726 41.02 -29.51 -6.01
C THR A 726 39.57 -29.71 -5.51
N SER A 727 38.95 -28.73 -4.81
CA SER A 727 37.54 -28.87 -4.39
C SER A 727 36.63 -28.96 -5.62
N LYS A 728 36.02 -30.12 -5.92
CA LYS A 728 35.28 -30.29 -7.20
C LYS A 728 34.07 -29.33 -7.30
N PRO A 729 33.68 -28.89 -8.52
CA PRO A 729 32.61 -27.90 -8.73
C PRO A 729 31.30 -28.19 -8.00
N ALA A 730 30.87 -29.45 -7.95
CA ALA A 730 29.62 -29.85 -7.28
C ALA A 730 29.55 -29.44 -5.79
N TYR A 731 30.69 -29.40 -5.10
CA TYR A 731 30.77 -28.94 -3.71
C TYR A 731 30.60 -27.43 -3.62
N ARG A 732 31.34 -26.67 -4.45
CA ARG A 732 31.28 -25.21 -4.45
C ARG A 732 29.88 -24.71 -4.83
N GLN A 733 29.23 -25.37 -5.79
CA GLN A 733 27.81 -25.15 -6.12
C GLN A 733 26.89 -25.37 -4.92
N THR A 734 27.07 -26.49 -4.20
CA THR A 734 26.23 -26.83 -3.03
C THR A 734 26.47 -25.86 -1.87
N TYR A 735 27.70 -25.41 -1.69
CA TYR A 735 28.06 -24.41 -0.69
C TYR A 735 27.45 -23.04 -1.01
N GLY A 736 27.55 -22.59 -2.27
CA GLY A 736 26.89 -21.36 -2.73
C GLY A 736 25.38 -21.42 -2.53
N ALA A 737 24.75 -22.56 -2.87
CA ALA A 737 23.33 -22.79 -2.63
C ALA A 737 22.95 -22.69 -1.13
N LEU A 738 23.83 -23.16 -0.22
CA LEU A 738 23.62 -23.02 1.22
C LEU A 738 23.67 -21.57 1.66
N LEU A 739 24.66 -20.79 1.20
CA LEU A 739 24.73 -19.36 1.48
C LEU A 739 23.47 -18.65 0.98
N HIS A 740 23.00 -18.98 -0.23
CA HIS A 740 21.77 -18.42 -0.79
C HIS A 740 20.54 -18.76 0.06
N ASN A 741 20.41 -20.01 0.51
CA ASN A 741 19.32 -20.44 1.38
C ASN A 741 19.37 -19.76 2.75
N LEU A 742 20.56 -19.57 3.33
CA LEU A 742 20.73 -18.83 4.58
C LEU A 742 20.39 -17.34 4.39
N SER A 743 20.85 -16.70 3.30
CA SER A 743 20.46 -15.32 2.98
C SER A 743 18.94 -15.18 2.85
N LEU A 744 18.26 -16.12 2.17
CA LEU A 744 16.80 -16.11 2.10
C LEU A 744 16.14 -16.28 3.49
N LEU A 745 16.67 -17.15 4.34
CA LEU A 745 16.15 -17.38 5.70
C LEU A 745 16.29 -16.13 6.57
N PHE A 746 17.47 -15.53 6.64
CA PHE A 746 17.72 -14.37 7.49
C PHE A 746 17.08 -13.09 6.94
N VAL A 747 16.94 -12.93 5.63
CA VAL A 747 16.26 -11.75 5.09
C VAL A 747 14.73 -11.88 5.17
N ASN A 748 14.16 -13.04 4.86
CA ASN A 748 12.71 -13.17 4.67
C ASN A 748 11.94 -13.79 5.84
N GLU A 749 12.58 -14.64 6.66
CA GLU A 749 11.86 -15.45 7.66
C GLU A 749 12.32 -15.21 9.11
N LEU A 750 13.62 -15.13 9.37
CA LEU A 750 14.21 -14.99 10.70
C LEU A 750 15.31 -13.90 10.71
N PRO A 751 14.95 -12.61 10.72
CA PRO A 751 15.92 -11.50 10.69
C PRO A 751 16.97 -11.54 11.80
N ASP A 752 18.24 -11.51 11.41
CA ASP A 752 19.42 -11.48 12.30
C ASP A 752 20.54 -10.69 11.60
N GLU A 753 20.83 -9.49 12.09
CA GLU A 753 21.74 -8.54 11.44
C GLU A 753 23.20 -8.98 11.49
N GLU A 754 23.63 -9.57 12.60
CA GLU A 754 24.98 -10.11 12.77
C GLU A 754 25.22 -11.27 11.77
N MET A 755 24.23 -12.16 11.62
CA MET A 755 24.31 -13.24 10.62
C MET A 755 24.28 -12.70 9.20
N MET A 756 23.48 -11.68 8.90
CA MET A 756 23.44 -11.09 7.55
C MET A 756 24.79 -10.48 7.16
N VAL A 757 25.43 -9.76 8.10
CA VAL A 757 26.79 -9.23 7.97
C VAL A 757 27.79 -10.34 7.68
N ARG A 758 27.79 -11.39 8.51
CA ARG A 758 28.72 -12.52 8.37
C ARG A 758 28.52 -13.25 7.04
N LEU A 759 27.26 -13.44 6.61
CA LEU A 759 26.93 -14.06 5.33
C LEU A 759 27.35 -13.21 4.14
N PHE A 760 27.29 -11.88 4.27
CA PHE A 760 27.74 -10.97 3.22
C PHE A 760 29.24 -11.11 2.98
N SER A 761 30.05 -11.00 4.04
CA SER A 761 31.50 -11.20 3.95
C SER A 761 31.86 -12.58 3.40
N THR A 762 31.19 -13.62 3.90
CA THR A 762 31.43 -15.01 3.45
C THR A 762 31.07 -15.21 1.98
N SER A 763 29.95 -14.64 1.51
CA SER A 763 29.51 -14.73 0.12
C SER A 763 30.43 -13.94 -0.82
N PHE A 764 30.92 -12.79 -0.37
CA PHE A 764 31.88 -11.98 -1.11
C PHE A 764 33.21 -12.71 -1.28
N GLU A 765 33.79 -13.23 -0.18
CA GLU A 765 35.03 -14.00 -0.24
C GLU A 765 34.92 -15.22 -1.15
N MET A 766 33.79 -15.94 -1.06
CA MET A 766 33.54 -17.09 -1.93
C MET A 766 33.53 -16.67 -3.40
N LEU A 767 32.85 -15.58 -3.73
CA LEU A 767 32.77 -15.06 -5.09
C LEU A 767 34.14 -14.62 -5.61
N GLU A 768 34.91 -13.87 -4.83
CA GLU A 768 36.25 -13.42 -5.20
C GLU A 768 37.21 -14.59 -5.47
N LYS A 769 37.17 -15.60 -4.59
CA LYS A 769 37.95 -16.82 -4.74
C LYS A 769 37.54 -17.58 -6.00
N GLU A 770 36.25 -17.78 -6.25
CA GLU A 770 35.74 -18.56 -7.41
C GLU A 770 36.11 -17.91 -8.75
N ILE A 771 35.97 -16.58 -8.87
CA ILE A 771 36.33 -15.83 -10.09
C ILE A 771 37.83 -15.95 -10.40
N SER A 772 38.66 -16.12 -9.39
CA SER A 772 40.12 -16.22 -9.52
C SER A 772 40.59 -17.64 -9.88
N ARG A 773 39.71 -18.65 -9.91
CA ARG A 773 40.08 -20.04 -10.20
C ARG A 773 40.29 -20.29 -11.70
N GLU A 774 41.16 -21.24 -12.01
CA GLU A 774 41.30 -21.79 -13.37
C GLU A 774 40.11 -22.71 -13.72
N ASP A 775 39.66 -23.54 -12.77
CA ASP A 775 38.52 -24.46 -12.89
C ASP A 775 37.18 -23.79 -12.53
N PHE A 776 36.96 -22.59 -13.06
CA PHE A 776 35.81 -21.73 -12.78
C PHE A 776 34.44 -22.42 -12.95
N ASP A 777 33.53 -22.25 -11.98
CA ASP A 777 32.14 -22.72 -12.06
C ASP A 777 31.12 -21.56 -12.04
N GLU A 778 30.34 -21.45 -13.12
CA GLU A 778 29.35 -20.37 -13.28
C GLU A 778 28.20 -20.48 -12.26
N SER A 779 27.78 -21.71 -11.91
CA SER A 779 26.66 -21.93 -11.00
C SER A 779 27.00 -21.53 -9.56
N ALA A 780 28.23 -21.79 -9.11
CA ALA A 780 28.73 -21.34 -7.80
C ALA A 780 28.73 -19.79 -7.70
N CYS A 781 29.20 -19.11 -8.75
CA CYS A 781 29.15 -17.65 -8.84
C CYS A 781 27.72 -17.12 -8.81
N GLN A 782 26.81 -17.77 -9.54
CA GLN A 782 25.40 -17.36 -9.59
C GLN A 782 24.76 -17.39 -8.19
N TYR A 783 25.03 -18.41 -7.38
CA TYR A 783 24.50 -18.46 -6.03
C TYR A 783 25.10 -17.40 -5.12
N ALA A 784 26.42 -17.18 -5.16
CA ALA A 784 27.07 -16.15 -4.35
C ALA A 784 26.55 -14.74 -4.71
N ILE A 785 26.36 -14.46 -6.00
CA ILE A 785 25.77 -13.21 -6.49
C ILE A 785 24.33 -13.07 -5.99
N LYS A 786 23.51 -14.12 -6.10
CA LYS A 786 22.14 -14.11 -5.55
C LYS A 786 22.13 -13.84 -4.04
N SER A 787 23.05 -14.44 -3.27
CA SER A 787 23.20 -14.18 -1.84
C SER A 787 23.50 -12.71 -1.55
N LEU A 788 24.51 -12.14 -2.21
CA LEU A 788 24.88 -10.73 -2.07
C LEU A 788 23.73 -9.80 -2.46
N THR A 789 23.05 -10.07 -3.57
CA THR A 789 21.87 -9.32 -4.01
C THR A 789 20.73 -9.38 -2.99
N ILE A 790 20.52 -10.52 -2.32
CA ILE A 790 19.50 -10.64 -1.27
C ILE A 790 19.89 -9.84 -0.03
N LEU A 791 21.14 -9.96 0.41
CA LEU A 791 21.63 -9.30 1.62
C LEU A 791 21.71 -7.77 1.47
N LEU A 792 22.04 -7.26 0.28
CA LEU A 792 22.05 -5.82 -0.03
C LEU A 792 20.66 -5.18 -0.12
N LYS A 793 19.58 -5.97 -0.17
CA LYS A 793 18.20 -5.46 -0.18
C LYS A 793 17.66 -5.11 1.21
N VAL A 794 18.42 -5.37 2.26
CA VAL A 794 18.02 -5.11 3.65
C VAL A 794 18.35 -3.66 4.01
N ASP A 795 17.33 -2.84 4.25
CA ASP A 795 17.51 -1.51 4.85
C ASP A 795 17.65 -1.70 6.38
N SER A 796 18.73 -1.21 6.99
CA SER A 796 19.01 -1.38 8.43
C SER A 796 17.88 -0.80 9.28
N LYS A 797 17.33 -1.62 10.19
CA LYS A 797 16.22 -1.24 11.07
C LYS A 797 16.74 -0.60 12.35
N GLU A 798 17.25 0.61 12.29
CA GLU A 798 17.40 1.48 13.48
C GLU A 798 17.65 2.92 13.01
N GLN A 799 17.04 3.90 13.69
CA GLN A 799 17.48 5.30 13.54
C GLN A 799 18.86 5.41 14.18
N PRO A 800 19.91 5.86 13.47
CA PRO A 800 21.09 6.40 14.12
C PRO A 800 20.70 7.77 14.65
N THR A 801 20.37 7.81 15.93
CA THR A 801 20.60 9.02 16.71
C THR A 801 22.10 9.12 16.92
N ASP A 802 22.71 10.12 16.29
CA ASP A 802 24.16 10.39 16.24
C ASP A 802 24.96 9.48 15.26
N GLU A 803 26.05 10.03 14.73
CA GLU A 803 26.87 9.59 13.57
C GLU A 803 27.39 8.12 13.59
N GLU A 804 26.54 7.10 13.45
CA GLU A 804 26.99 5.73 13.15
C GLU A 804 26.33 5.18 11.87
N ASP A 805 27.15 5.05 10.81
CA ASP A 805 26.82 4.39 9.55
C ASP A 805 26.38 2.94 9.78
N SER A 806 25.40 2.46 9.01
CA SER A 806 24.99 1.03 8.99
C SER A 806 26.21 0.11 8.89
N ILE A 807 26.31 -0.91 9.75
CA ILE A 807 27.46 -1.85 9.79
C ILE A 807 27.69 -2.51 8.42
N MET A 808 26.61 -2.83 7.70
CA MET A 808 26.65 -3.34 6.33
C MET A 808 27.22 -2.32 5.33
N HIS A 809 26.90 -1.04 5.52
CA HIS A 809 27.44 0.06 4.71
C HIS A 809 28.95 0.22 4.95
N GLY A 810 29.39 0.25 6.22
CA GLY A 810 30.81 0.32 6.58
C GLY A 810 31.62 -0.88 6.08
N LEU A 811 31.08 -2.10 6.14
CA LEU A 811 31.73 -3.31 5.64
C LEU A 811 31.87 -3.31 4.13
N ALA A 812 30.82 -2.97 3.39
CA ALA A 812 30.88 -2.94 1.94
C ALA A 812 31.79 -1.82 1.42
N LEU A 813 31.86 -0.67 2.11
CA LEU A 813 32.86 0.39 1.83
C LEU A 813 34.30 -0.06 2.06
N SER A 814 34.52 -1.02 2.97
CA SER A 814 35.85 -1.60 3.23
C SER A 814 36.29 -2.66 2.21
N MET A 815 35.36 -3.15 1.38
CA MET A 815 35.61 -4.20 0.39
C MET A 815 35.82 -3.61 -1.01
N ASP A 816 36.75 -4.19 -1.79
CA ASP A 816 37.04 -3.76 -3.17
C ASP A 816 36.00 -4.28 -4.17
N ILE A 817 34.78 -3.78 -4.03
CA ILE A 817 33.62 -4.11 -4.89
C ILE A 817 33.92 -3.74 -6.35
N HIS A 818 34.67 -2.67 -6.58
CA HIS A 818 35.03 -2.21 -7.93
C HIS A 818 35.90 -3.25 -8.66
N SER A 819 36.96 -3.74 -8.03
CA SER A 819 37.82 -4.80 -8.56
C SER A 819 37.04 -6.10 -8.81
N LEU A 820 36.13 -6.46 -7.89
CA LEU A 820 35.28 -7.64 -8.06
C LEU A 820 34.38 -7.53 -9.30
N VAL A 821 33.70 -6.39 -9.48
CA VAL A 821 32.84 -6.12 -10.66
C VAL A 821 33.64 -6.15 -11.95
N LEU A 822 34.85 -5.59 -11.96
CA LEU A 822 35.74 -5.64 -13.13
C LEU A 822 36.13 -7.08 -13.48
N LYS A 823 36.52 -7.89 -12.48
CA LYS A 823 36.85 -9.32 -12.68
C LYS A 823 35.64 -10.14 -13.14
N LEU A 824 34.42 -9.79 -12.70
CA LEU A 824 33.19 -10.43 -13.19
C LEU A 824 32.91 -10.11 -14.65
N LYS A 825 33.08 -8.84 -15.06
CA LYS A 825 32.88 -8.40 -16.45
C LYS A 825 33.84 -9.09 -17.42
N THR A 826 35.10 -9.33 -17.01
CA THR A 826 36.09 -10.00 -17.86
C THR A 826 35.81 -11.50 -18.07
N ARG A 827 35.06 -12.15 -17.17
CA ARG A 827 34.71 -13.58 -17.26
C ARG A 827 33.50 -13.88 -18.18
N ASN A 828 32.78 -12.86 -18.66
CA ASN A 828 31.66 -12.97 -19.63
C ASN A 828 30.60 -14.02 -19.26
N LEU A 829 29.97 -13.85 -18.10
CA LEU A 829 28.98 -14.78 -17.53
C LEU A 829 27.62 -14.63 -18.22
N ALA A 830 27.22 -15.62 -19.02
CA ALA A 830 26.02 -15.55 -19.86
C ALA A 830 24.71 -15.76 -19.06
N ASN A 831 24.74 -16.48 -17.93
CA ASN A 831 23.55 -16.88 -17.16
C ASN A 831 23.46 -16.20 -15.78
N VAL A 832 24.27 -15.16 -15.55
CA VAL A 832 24.38 -14.50 -14.26
C VAL A 832 23.75 -13.11 -14.35
N ASP A 833 22.77 -12.86 -13.49
CA ASP A 833 22.08 -11.56 -13.38
C ASP A 833 22.97 -10.54 -12.63
N LEU A 834 24.06 -10.15 -13.28
CA LEU A 834 24.97 -9.13 -12.77
C LEU A 834 24.26 -7.78 -12.59
N CYS A 835 23.28 -7.48 -13.44
CA CYS A 835 22.49 -6.25 -13.38
C CYS A 835 21.77 -6.13 -12.04
N SER A 836 21.16 -7.20 -11.52
CA SER A 836 20.50 -7.13 -10.21
C SER A 836 21.48 -6.88 -9.06
N LEU A 837 22.72 -7.38 -9.12
CA LEU A 837 23.74 -7.07 -8.12
C LEU A 837 24.21 -5.63 -8.23
N LEU A 838 24.51 -5.16 -9.45
CA LEU A 838 24.93 -3.78 -9.71
C LEU A 838 23.88 -2.77 -9.26
N ASN A 839 22.60 -3.00 -9.58
CA ASN A 839 21.51 -2.14 -9.14
C ASN A 839 21.36 -2.14 -7.61
N SER A 840 21.62 -3.28 -6.95
CA SER A 840 21.56 -3.36 -5.48
C SER A 840 22.75 -2.63 -4.83
N LEU A 841 23.92 -2.68 -5.44
CA LEU A 841 25.10 -1.92 -5.03
C LEU A 841 24.88 -0.42 -5.23
N GLU A 842 24.39 0.00 -6.40
CA GLU A 842 24.09 1.41 -6.70
C GLU A 842 23.04 1.99 -5.75
N LYS A 843 22.01 1.20 -5.40
CA LYS A 843 21.02 1.59 -4.41
C LYS A 843 21.63 1.82 -3.01
N GLN A 844 22.59 0.98 -2.60
CA GLN A 844 23.19 1.03 -1.26
C GLN A 844 24.36 2.01 -1.13
N PHE A 845 25.11 2.25 -2.20
CA PHE A 845 26.36 3.04 -2.16
C PHE A 845 26.33 4.29 -3.05
N GLY A 846 25.28 4.50 -3.84
CA GLY A 846 25.26 5.52 -4.89
C GLY A 846 26.01 5.08 -6.15
N ASN A 847 26.25 6.02 -7.07
CA ASN A 847 26.88 5.80 -8.38
C ASN A 847 28.37 5.41 -8.30
#